data_AF-A0A378IZY6-F1
#
_entry.id   AF-A0A378IZY6-F1
#
_cell.length_a   1.000
_cell.length_b   1.000
_cell.length_c   1.000
_cell.angle_alpha   90.00
_cell.angle_beta   90.00
_cell.angle_gamma   90.00
#
_symmetry.space_group_name_H-M   'P 1'
#
loop_
_entity.id
_entity.type
_entity.pdbx_description
1 polymer ?
#
loop_
_entity_poly.entity_id
_entity_poly.type
_entity_poly.pdbx_seq_one_letter_code
_entity_poly.pdbx_strand_id
1 'polypeptide(L)'
;MKRKTANTLHEMFELQVKQRPQKIAAIFGRQSISYAQLNQRANQLAHYLRTLGVTAETQVALCMNRSIDFLIAIMAILKAGGAYIPLDPSSPEERLLLILHEGSTSILITTSEWKRKLSRYQGKTLVFNEEEEFRKQSPDNPQSVTSPHHLAYIIYTSGSTGKPKGVLIEHEGVVNYAEWFADFCSLNTQQLVDFSSNPSFDFALTTSLVPLTIGLTVVICEDKVKKDPGLYLNYLVTSQVNFIKLTPSYFRVLLHQLKMKCWPLHHLQKIMLAGESLAASDCAAWLSFYPKHRLFNEYGPTETSVAVCLYQIDSKNISRLGANVPIGMLVPNCQSYLLDETGLPVAEGETGELYLGGCCLARGYLNNKTLTERYFIKDPFNNAPNARLYKTGDLCRRLPKGELECIGRIDHQIKIRGFRVEPAEIEHCLAAHHQLKSAVVITADGYRKEKILVAYYILKDKNQAVSDNELRQYLKLYLPDFMIPSCFVSMESFPLNANDKLDTFALPAPSFTPTIGQVAPQTPLEKIIAEIWSEELGIKPIGIHDDFFDLGGHSLSAARIITTINHALGKEISLQNFYQKPTIAAVASLLDQLQEVRQQTDINTETYKDKSQLPLSDFQFTLWLSNTFESKAKKLNVCARERVQGMLDLEKLNAALALIIRKHETLCYRVFSFRPVQSLQKNRPPEIAVKNLASLSEKESEIVLETSFNELRALYPWPKNQPLIMVRLFYLKGRNTEIQLCMPHIISDHVSPAILLADLSNFYLSAQSPSLDRDTRYREYIFKEQAYIQTYFNRDLMFWEDYLEDASLFTFPAEYVVANMKKRKTPYSTYTEISQEALQNLRLFCAHNHISLNDGLSSVLLLALRNCCGYKLNAHSSICITKVKSTRDDHKYDKTIGCFLELELIKAQINKQSTLNSVCKQVHESIMTTSPYQKCSNLVKLASIGTFREPKKIKEYGVKLLTWLYSCLFPTLQLNRKILNCCGRLSSFKGNNFLININMHSDFLISERESTSLFGLKTQNVNNYQYDLLEVDNFLDICFLRMADNRPHMAISANLTTDFRERLAKEILRIMKEDTKQYYPKDQSMFCA
;
A
#
# COMPACT_ATOMS: atom_id res chain seq x y z
N MET A 1 3.11 -36.27 30.35
CA MET A 1 4.07 -35.54 31.23
C MET A 1 3.36 -34.31 31.76
N LYS A 2 3.32 -34.11 33.10
CA LYS A 2 2.82 -32.86 33.69
C LYS A 2 3.89 -31.78 33.55
N ARG A 3 3.57 -30.64 32.93
CA ARG A 3 4.46 -29.46 32.90
C ARG A 3 4.11 -28.54 34.05
N LYS A 4 5.10 -27.95 34.73
CA LYS A 4 4.87 -26.93 35.76
C LYS A 4 4.70 -25.56 35.08
N THR A 5 3.49 -25.04 35.07
CA THR A 5 3.10 -23.72 34.55
C THR A 5 3.23 -22.66 35.65
N ALA A 6 4.44 -22.42 36.14
CA ALA A 6 4.66 -21.45 37.24
C ALA A 6 4.79 -20.00 36.77
N ASN A 7 5.15 -19.79 35.50
CA ASN A 7 5.39 -18.45 34.95
C ASN A 7 4.16 -17.90 34.24
N THR A 8 4.08 -16.58 34.17
CA THR A 8 3.15 -15.80 33.34
C THR A 8 3.78 -15.45 31.97
N LEU A 9 2.97 -14.92 31.03
CA LEU A 9 3.43 -14.62 29.67
C LEU A 9 4.53 -13.56 29.63
N HIS A 10 4.39 -12.48 30.40
CA HIS A 10 5.40 -11.43 30.48
C HIS A 10 6.67 -11.93 31.16
N GLU A 11 6.58 -12.82 32.14
CA GLU A 11 7.76 -13.44 32.77
C GLU A 11 8.52 -14.34 31.79
N MET A 12 7.82 -15.14 30.97
CA MET A 12 8.47 -15.90 29.88
C MET A 12 9.18 -14.98 28.89
N PHE A 13 8.55 -13.86 28.52
CA PHE A 13 9.18 -12.85 27.67
C PHE A 13 10.42 -12.22 28.34
N GLU A 14 10.34 -11.85 29.63
CA GLU A 14 11.45 -11.28 30.38
C GLU A 14 12.64 -12.24 30.50
N LEU A 15 12.39 -13.55 30.60
CA LEU A 15 13.44 -14.57 30.52
C LEU A 15 14.15 -14.53 29.16
N GLN A 16 13.41 -14.37 28.05
CA GLN A 16 14.01 -14.20 26.73
C GLN A 16 14.81 -12.90 26.60
N VAL A 17 14.33 -11.81 27.21
CA VAL A 17 15.06 -10.52 27.24
C VAL A 17 16.40 -10.67 27.95
N LYS A 18 16.42 -11.37 29.10
CA LYS A 18 17.67 -11.65 29.84
C LYS A 18 18.63 -12.53 29.03
N GLN A 19 18.11 -13.55 28.35
CA GLN A 19 18.94 -14.47 27.58
C GLN A 19 19.43 -13.88 26.24
N ARG A 20 18.64 -13.01 25.61
CA ARG A 20 18.83 -12.57 24.21
C ARG A 20 18.51 -11.08 24.01
N PRO A 21 19.11 -10.16 24.78
CA PRO A 21 18.69 -8.75 24.80
C PRO A 21 18.82 -8.06 23.43
N GLN A 22 19.88 -8.36 22.68
CA GLN A 22 20.18 -7.72 21.39
C GLN A 22 19.52 -8.38 20.19
N LYS A 23 18.83 -9.50 20.40
CA LYS A 23 18.14 -10.17 19.32
C LYS A 23 16.95 -9.34 18.86
N ILE A 24 16.67 -9.34 17.55
CA ILE A 24 15.45 -8.74 17.00
C ILE A 24 14.21 -9.51 17.49
N ALA A 25 13.29 -8.79 18.12
CA ALA A 25 12.01 -9.32 18.59
C ALA A 25 10.92 -9.15 17.52
N ALA A 26 10.85 -7.98 16.89
CA ALA A 26 9.86 -7.70 15.85
C ALA A 26 10.41 -6.86 14.70
N ILE A 27 9.86 -7.05 13.50
CA ILE A 27 10.18 -6.33 12.26
C ILE A 27 8.87 -5.85 11.65
N PHE A 28 8.82 -4.58 11.25
CA PHE A 28 7.70 -4.00 10.49
C PHE A 28 8.22 -3.07 9.40
N GLY A 29 8.08 -3.48 8.15
CA GLY A 29 8.71 -2.79 7.02
C GLY A 29 10.23 -2.72 7.19
N ARG A 30 10.79 -1.50 7.22
CA ARG A 30 12.22 -1.26 7.47
C ARG A 30 12.56 -1.12 8.95
N GLN A 31 11.56 -1.02 9.83
CA GLN A 31 11.77 -0.88 11.26
C GLN A 31 11.98 -2.24 11.90
N SER A 32 12.85 -2.29 12.91
CA SER A 32 13.03 -3.46 13.76
C SER A 32 13.25 -3.02 15.21
N ILE A 33 12.91 -3.90 16.15
CA ILE A 33 13.10 -3.65 17.57
C ILE A 33 13.72 -4.89 18.22
N SER A 34 14.71 -4.69 19.08
CA SER A 34 15.30 -5.78 19.86
C SER A 34 14.43 -6.19 21.05
N TYR A 35 14.68 -7.36 21.62
CA TYR A 35 14.03 -7.81 22.86
C TYR A 35 14.24 -6.80 24.00
N ALA A 36 15.45 -6.27 24.18
CA ALA A 36 15.74 -5.28 25.21
C ALA A 36 14.96 -3.97 24.98
N GLN A 37 14.92 -3.47 23.74
CA GLN A 37 14.21 -2.24 23.40
C GLN A 37 12.69 -2.39 23.56
N LEU A 38 12.12 -3.51 23.12
CA LEU A 38 10.69 -3.80 23.30
C LEU A 38 10.35 -3.88 24.79
N ASN A 39 11.16 -4.59 25.57
CA ASN A 39 10.97 -4.74 27.01
C ASN A 39 11.04 -3.40 27.74
N GLN A 40 12.03 -2.57 27.43
CA GLN A 40 12.17 -1.25 28.03
C GLN A 40 10.94 -0.37 27.78
N ARG A 41 10.48 -0.28 26.52
CA ARG A 41 9.30 0.52 26.18
C ARG A 41 8.02 -0.05 26.82
N ALA A 42 7.90 -1.36 26.88
CA ALA A 42 6.78 -2.03 27.55
C ALA A 42 6.80 -1.79 29.06
N ASN A 43 7.96 -1.79 29.71
CA ASN A 43 8.11 -1.50 31.14
C ASN A 43 7.70 -0.06 31.47
N GLN A 44 8.16 0.89 30.67
CA GLN A 44 7.81 2.31 30.81
C GLN A 44 6.29 2.53 30.76
N LEU A 45 5.64 1.95 29.75
CA LEU A 45 4.19 1.98 29.66
C LEU A 45 3.51 1.20 30.80
N ALA A 46 4.07 0.07 31.25
CA ALA A 46 3.52 -0.69 32.36
C ALA A 46 3.52 0.09 33.68
N HIS A 47 4.61 0.78 34.01
CA HIS A 47 4.69 1.66 35.19
C HIS A 47 3.67 2.78 35.10
N TYR A 48 3.52 3.41 33.93
CA TYR A 48 2.50 4.43 33.72
C TYR A 48 1.08 3.87 33.91
N LEU A 49 0.77 2.71 33.32
CA LEU A 49 -0.52 2.05 33.49
C LEU A 49 -0.82 1.74 34.97
N ARG A 50 0.19 1.37 35.77
CA ARG A 50 0.02 1.22 37.23
C ARG A 50 -0.37 2.52 37.93
N THR A 51 0.17 3.66 37.50
CA THR A 51 -0.26 4.97 38.02
C THR A 51 -1.73 5.28 37.69
N LEU A 52 -2.27 4.65 36.63
CA LEU A 52 -3.68 4.74 36.25
C LEU A 52 -4.57 3.74 36.98
N GLY A 53 -4.01 2.95 37.89
CA GLY A 53 -4.73 1.94 38.67
C GLY A 53 -4.78 0.55 38.02
N VAL A 54 -4.00 0.29 36.95
CA VAL A 54 -3.92 -1.06 36.36
C VAL A 54 -3.20 -2.00 37.33
N THR A 55 -3.90 -3.06 37.71
CA THR A 55 -3.42 -4.16 38.56
C THR A 55 -3.94 -5.50 38.01
N ALA A 56 -3.67 -6.60 38.71
CA ALA A 56 -4.28 -7.91 38.45
C ALA A 56 -5.79 -7.76 38.21
N GLU A 57 -6.32 -8.48 37.22
CA GLU A 57 -7.75 -8.48 36.84
C GLU A 57 -8.28 -7.18 36.19
N THR A 58 -7.45 -6.14 36.06
CA THR A 58 -7.88 -4.89 35.41
C THR A 58 -7.94 -5.06 33.89
N GLN A 59 -9.07 -4.69 33.30
CA GLN A 59 -9.28 -4.76 31.85
C GLN A 59 -8.78 -3.50 31.16
N VAL A 60 -7.98 -3.66 30.10
CA VAL A 60 -7.48 -2.54 29.29
C VAL A 60 -7.76 -2.82 27.81
N ALA A 61 -8.59 -1.98 27.18
CA ALA A 61 -8.87 -2.10 25.76
C ALA A 61 -7.71 -1.56 24.91
N LEU A 62 -7.48 -2.17 23.75
CA LEU A 62 -6.43 -1.82 22.81
C LEU A 62 -7.01 -1.74 21.40
N CYS A 63 -7.16 -0.53 20.85
CA CYS A 63 -7.69 -0.29 19.51
C CYS A 63 -6.65 0.42 18.62
N MET A 64 -5.85 -0.34 17.88
CA MET A 64 -4.92 0.17 16.87
C MET A 64 -4.53 -0.92 15.86
N ASN A 65 -3.98 -0.52 14.72
CA ASN A 65 -3.50 -1.45 13.69
C ASN A 65 -2.28 -2.25 14.19
N ARG A 66 -2.00 -3.39 13.54
CA ARG A 66 -0.79 -4.18 13.83
C ARG A 66 0.47 -3.34 13.57
N SER A 67 1.34 -3.28 14.57
CA SER A 67 2.60 -2.56 14.54
C SER A 67 3.52 -3.05 15.67
N ILE A 68 4.74 -2.54 15.72
CA ILE A 68 5.63 -2.76 16.87
C ILE A 68 5.00 -2.19 18.15
N ASP A 69 4.35 -1.03 18.04
CA ASP A 69 3.66 -0.36 19.15
C ASP A 69 2.51 -1.20 19.70
N PHE A 70 1.79 -1.93 18.84
CA PHE A 70 0.76 -2.89 19.26
C PHE A 70 1.34 -3.98 20.18
N LEU A 71 2.51 -4.54 19.84
CA LEU A 71 3.18 -5.54 20.67
C LEU A 71 3.71 -4.95 21.99
N ILE A 72 4.21 -3.70 21.96
CA ILE A 72 4.63 -2.97 23.16
C ILE A 72 3.43 -2.76 24.10
N ALA A 73 2.28 -2.34 23.57
CA ALA A 73 1.08 -2.09 24.36
C ALA A 73 0.55 -3.35 25.05
N ILE A 74 0.46 -4.47 24.31
CA ILE A 74 0.07 -5.76 24.92
C ILE A 74 1.03 -6.14 26.05
N MET A 75 2.34 -6.12 25.78
CA MET A 75 3.33 -6.51 26.78
C MET A 75 3.30 -5.59 28.01
N ALA A 76 3.06 -4.29 27.81
CA ALA A 76 2.93 -3.33 28.90
C ALA A 76 1.70 -3.59 29.77
N ILE A 77 0.55 -3.92 29.19
CA ILE A 77 -0.67 -4.26 29.94
C ILE A 77 -0.42 -5.49 30.82
N LEU A 78 0.16 -6.55 30.26
CA LEU A 78 0.48 -7.78 30.99
C LEU A 78 1.47 -7.53 32.14
N LYS A 79 2.53 -6.74 31.89
CA LYS A 79 3.51 -6.34 32.91
C LYS A 79 2.93 -5.44 34.01
N ALA A 80 1.99 -4.56 33.65
CA ALA A 80 1.26 -3.75 34.63
C ALA A 80 0.42 -4.65 35.56
N GLY A 81 -0.05 -5.79 35.04
CA GLY A 81 -0.85 -6.80 35.71
C GLY A 81 -2.24 -6.97 35.11
N GLY A 82 -2.61 -6.13 34.15
CA GLY A 82 -3.93 -6.15 33.54
C GLY A 82 -4.10 -7.20 32.45
N ALA A 83 -5.34 -7.38 32.02
CA ALA A 83 -5.73 -8.18 30.87
C ALA A 83 -6.11 -7.29 29.70
N TYR A 84 -5.55 -7.56 28.53
CA TYR A 84 -5.84 -6.73 27.35
C TYR A 84 -7.10 -7.20 26.60
N ILE A 85 -7.84 -6.25 26.02
CA ILE A 85 -8.97 -6.49 25.13
C ILE A 85 -8.61 -5.94 23.74
N PRO A 86 -8.19 -6.78 22.79
CA PRO A 86 -7.85 -6.30 21.45
C PRO A 86 -9.13 -5.95 20.68
N LEU A 87 -9.15 -4.75 20.11
CA LEU A 87 -10.25 -4.22 19.30
C LEU A 87 -9.77 -3.95 17.88
N ASP A 88 -10.50 -4.45 16.89
CA ASP A 88 -10.20 -4.28 15.47
C ASP A 88 -10.69 -2.90 15.02
N PRO A 89 -9.80 -1.97 14.65
CA PRO A 89 -10.19 -0.64 14.23
C PRO A 89 -11.07 -0.63 12.96
N SER A 90 -11.06 -1.71 12.17
CA SER A 90 -11.94 -1.85 11.00
C SER A 90 -13.38 -2.22 11.35
N SER A 91 -13.67 -2.69 12.58
CA SER A 91 -15.04 -2.96 13.03
C SER A 91 -15.86 -1.68 13.15
N PRO A 92 -17.20 -1.73 12.98
CA PRO A 92 -18.07 -0.56 13.15
C PRO A 92 -17.94 0.07 14.55
N GLU A 93 -18.09 1.39 14.65
CA GLU A 93 -17.92 2.09 15.93
C GLU A 93 -18.91 1.59 16.98
N GLU A 94 -20.16 1.36 16.59
CA GLU A 94 -21.24 0.85 17.44
C GLU A 94 -20.85 -0.48 18.10
N ARG A 95 -20.23 -1.38 17.34
CA ARG A 95 -19.73 -2.66 17.85
C ARG A 95 -18.61 -2.47 18.88
N LEU A 96 -17.67 -1.59 18.58
CA LEU A 96 -16.55 -1.30 19.48
C LEU A 96 -17.03 -0.68 20.79
N LEU A 97 -17.97 0.26 20.73
CA LEU A 97 -18.60 0.86 21.91
C LEU A 97 -19.38 -0.18 22.72
N LEU A 98 -20.12 -1.08 22.06
CA LEU A 98 -20.83 -2.16 22.74
C LEU A 98 -19.87 -3.03 23.56
N ILE A 99 -18.75 -3.45 22.96
CA ILE A 99 -17.71 -4.23 23.65
C ILE A 99 -17.12 -3.45 24.84
N LEU A 100 -16.80 -2.18 24.65
CA LEU A 100 -16.25 -1.32 25.71
C LEU A 100 -17.24 -1.15 26.88
N HIS A 101 -18.53 -0.99 26.59
CA HIS A 101 -19.59 -0.86 27.58
C HIS A 101 -19.88 -2.17 28.31
N GLU A 102 -20.01 -3.29 27.62
CA GLU A 102 -20.25 -4.60 28.24
C GLU A 102 -19.11 -5.01 29.17
N GLY A 103 -17.87 -4.70 28.79
CA GLY A 103 -16.70 -4.95 29.63
C GLY A 103 -16.58 -4.01 30.83
N SER A 104 -17.37 -2.93 30.89
CA SER A 104 -17.15 -1.82 31.83
C SER A 104 -15.67 -1.37 31.82
N THR A 105 -15.06 -1.36 30.64
CA THR A 105 -13.63 -1.09 30.50
C THR A 105 -13.38 0.36 30.82
N SER A 106 -12.40 0.65 31.68
CA SER A 106 -12.11 2.01 32.14
C SER A 106 -10.99 2.69 31.35
N ILE A 107 -10.09 1.90 30.74
CA ILE A 107 -8.91 2.37 30.02
C ILE A 107 -8.90 1.83 28.59
N LEU A 108 -8.77 2.74 27.62
CA LEU A 108 -8.57 2.44 26.21
C LEU A 108 -7.20 2.96 25.76
N ILE A 109 -6.34 2.10 25.26
CA ILE A 109 -5.12 2.47 24.54
C ILE A 109 -5.43 2.50 23.05
N THR A 110 -5.15 3.61 22.39
CA THR A 110 -5.41 3.81 20.96
C THR A 110 -4.37 4.75 20.34
N THR A 111 -4.45 5.01 19.03
CA THR A 111 -3.64 6.04 18.36
C THR A 111 -4.50 7.26 18.01
N SER A 112 -3.86 8.40 17.68
CA SER A 112 -4.57 9.63 17.29
C SER A 112 -5.56 9.41 16.15
N GLU A 113 -5.21 8.53 15.20
CA GLU A 113 -6.03 8.14 14.06
C GLU A 113 -7.39 7.56 14.51
N TRP A 114 -7.36 6.66 15.48
CA TRP A 114 -8.53 5.88 15.90
C TRP A 114 -9.30 6.52 17.06
N LYS A 115 -8.68 7.43 17.82
CA LYS A 115 -9.34 8.23 18.85
C LYS A 115 -10.58 8.96 18.31
N ARG A 116 -10.49 9.52 17.10
CA ARG A 116 -11.62 10.24 16.47
C ARG A 116 -12.82 9.31 16.24
N LYS A 117 -12.55 8.07 15.79
CA LYS A 117 -13.59 7.07 15.58
C LYS A 117 -14.27 6.69 16.88
N LEU A 118 -13.55 6.64 18.01
CA LEU A 118 -14.13 6.30 19.33
C LEU A 118 -14.42 7.53 20.19
N SER A 119 -14.75 8.68 19.57
CA SER A 119 -14.98 9.93 20.29
C SER A 119 -16.17 9.90 21.26
N ARG A 120 -17.11 8.96 21.06
CA ARG A 120 -18.27 8.73 21.96
C ARG A 120 -17.90 7.96 23.23
N TYR A 121 -16.73 7.31 23.28
CA TYR A 121 -16.29 6.57 24.45
C TYR A 121 -15.89 7.53 25.58
N GLN A 122 -16.52 7.36 26.75
CA GLN A 122 -16.37 8.26 27.91
C GLN A 122 -15.25 7.82 28.88
N GLY A 123 -14.64 6.65 28.65
CA GLY A 123 -13.57 6.14 29.51
C GLY A 123 -12.22 6.82 29.27
N LYS A 124 -11.25 6.54 30.15
CA LYS A 124 -9.91 7.12 30.05
C LYS A 124 -9.23 6.60 28.79
N THR A 125 -8.93 7.50 27.86
CA THR A 125 -8.28 7.16 26.59
C THR A 125 -6.83 7.60 26.60
N LEU A 126 -5.92 6.63 26.51
CA LEU A 126 -4.49 6.82 26.33
C LEU A 126 -4.16 6.81 24.84
N VAL A 127 -3.61 7.91 24.34
CA VAL A 127 -3.18 8.01 22.94
C VAL A 127 -1.69 7.65 22.87
N PHE A 128 -1.40 6.42 22.46
CA PHE A 128 -0.07 5.81 22.54
C PHE A 128 1.03 6.66 21.88
N ASN A 129 0.73 7.31 20.76
CA ASN A 129 1.66 8.12 19.98
C ASN A 129 1.73 9.60 20.40
N GLU A 130 0.95 10.03 21.38
CA GLU A 130 0.95 11.41 21.92
C GLU A 130 1.40 11.47 23.39
N GLU A 131 1.35 10.36 24.13
CA GLU A 131 1.66 10.36 25.56
C GLU A 131 3.17 10.26 25.82
N GLU A 132 3.81 11.38 26.09
CA GLU A 132 5.25 11.41 26.47
C GLU A 132 5.47 10.93 27.91
N GLU A 133 4.44 10.95 28.75
CA GLU A 133 4.56 10.77 30.19
C GLU A 133 4.98 9.36 30.60
N PHE A 134 4.60 8.35 29.80
CA PHE A 134 5.06 6.99 30.07
C PHE A 134 6.56 6.81 29.76
N ARG A 135 7.13 7.55 28.80
CA ARG A 135 8.55 7.46 28.44
C ARG A 135 9.48 7.96 29.54
N LYS A 136 8.95 8.73 30.49
CA LYS A 136 9.65 9.21 31.69
C LYS A 136 9.67 8.19 32.82
N GLN A 137 8.86 7.13 32.73
CA GLN A 137 8.80 6.10 33.75
C GLN A 137 10.06 5.21 33.73
N SER A 138 10.23 4.40 34.78
CA SER A 138 11.35 3.48 34.88
C SER A 138 11.39 2.51 33.68
N PRO A 139 12.58 2.28 33.08
CA PRO A 139 12.78 1.26 32.07
C PRO A 139 12.87 -0.15 32.64
N ASP A 140 12.96 -0.30 33.96
CA ASP A 140 13.15 -1.59 34.64
C ASP A 140 11.86 -2.39 34.73
N ASN A 141 11.98 -3.73 34.76
CA ASN A 141 10.81 -4.60 34.90
C ASN A 141 10.05 -4.23 36.18
N PRO A 142 8.73 -3.96 36.09
CA PRO A 142 7.95 -3.74 37.30
C PRO A 142 7.87 -5.03 38.12
N GLN A 143 7.83 -4.91 39.46
CA GLN A 143 7.64 -6.09 40.32
C GLN A 143 6.34 -6.80 39.94
N SER A 144 6.40 -8.10 39.64
CA SER A 144 5.20 -8.82 39.21
C SER A 144 4.20 -8.95 40.37
N VAL A 145 2.94 -8.66 40.06
CA VAL A 145 1.78 -8.83 40.96
C VAL A 145 0.80 -9.87 40.40
N THR A 146 1.20 -10.56 39.33
CA THR A 146 0.33 -11.43 38.53
C THR A 146 0.66 -12.89 38.83
N SER A 147 -0.37 -13.71 39.03
CA SER A 147 -0.24 -15.17 39.14
C SER A 147 -0.70 -15.83 37.83
N PRO A 148 -0.33 -17.10 37.58
CA PRO A 148 -0.83 -17.85 36.41
C PRO A 148 -2.36 -17.91 36.29
N HIS A 149 -3.10 -17.78 37.40
CA HIS A 149 -4.56 -17.81 37.43
C HIS A 149 -5.23 -16.45 37.20
N HIS A 150 -4.44 -15.37 37.07
CA HIS A 150 -4.98 -14.07 36.68
C HIS A 150 -5.21 -14.00 35.16
N LEU A 151 -6.13 -13.12 34.77
CA LEU A 151 -6.46 -12.89 33.36
C LEU A 151 -5.26 -12.35 32.57
N ALA A 152 -5.02 -12.95 31.41
CA ALA A 152 -4.07 -12.45 30.41
C ALA A 152 -4.79 -11.58 29.37
N TYR A 153 -5.95 -12.02 28.89
CA TYR A 153 -6.71 -11.29 27.87
C TYR A 153 -8.19 -11.67 27.86
N ILE A 154 -8.98 -10.86 27.16
CA ILE A 154 -10.39 -11.12 26.89
C ILE A 154 -10.63 -11.01 25.38
N ILE A 155 -11.14 -12.09 24.78
CA ILE A 155 -11.53 -12.12 23.36
C ILE A 155 -13.05 -12.13 23.28
N TYR A 156 -13.61 -11.22 22.50
CA TYR A 156 -15.05 -11.18 22.25
C TYR A 156 -15.39 -12.07 21.06
N THR A 157 -16.29 -13.02 21.30
CA THR A 157 -16.87 -13.89 20.28
C THR A 157 -18.33 -13.52 20.04
N SER A 158 -18.93 -14.03 18.97
CA SER A 158 -20.36 -13.86 18.74
C SER A 158 -21.18 -14.56 19.84
N GLY A 159 -22.31 -14.00 20.24
CA GLY A 159 -23.11 -14.52 21.35
C GLY A 159 -24.51 -14.97 20.96
N SER A 160 -24.93 -16.11 21.53
CA SER A 160 -26.24 -16.73 21.29
C SER A 160 -27.42 -15.89 21.79
N THR A 161 -27.18 -14.86 22.61
CA THR A 161 -28.19 -13.93 23.14
C THR A 161 -28.32 -12.65 22.32
N GLY A 162 -27.65 -12.54 21.18
CA GLY A 162 -27.71 -11.35 20.33
C GLY A 162 -26.59 -10.32 20.57
N LYS A 163 -25.71 -10.54 21.56
CA LYS A 163 -24.64 -9.61 21.97
C LYS A 163 -23.29 -10.32 22.01
N PRO A 164 -22.17 -9.62 21.76
CA PRO A 164 -20.83 -10.19 21.90
C PRO A 164 -20.60 -10.80 23.29
N LYS A 165 -19.86 -11.92 23.38
CA LYS A 165 -19.51 -12.56 24.65
C LYS A 165 -18.00 -12.52 24.87
N GLY A 166 -17.56 -11.84 25.94
CA GLY A 166 -16.15 -11.77 26.32
C GLY A 166 -15.70 -13.06 27.00
N VAL A 167 -14.74 -13.78 26.41
CA VAL A 167 -14.16 -15.00 26.98
C VAL A 167 -12.94 -14.64 27.83
N LEU A 168 -12.97 -15.02 29.10
CA LEU A 168 -11.97 -14.68 30.11
C LEU A 168 -10.81 -15.68 30.12
N ILE A 169 -9.65 -15.31 29.57
CA ILE A 169 -8.49 -16.22 29.46
C ILE A 169 -7.43 -15.89 30.50
N GLU A 170 -6.98 -16.92 31.22
CA GLU A 170 -5.93 -16.84 32.24
C GLU A 170 -4.54 -17.11 31.63
N HIS A 171 -3.49 -16.62 32.29
CA HIS A 171 -2.11 -16.82 31.84
C HIS A 171 -1.72 -18.30 31.72
N GLU A 172 -2.15 -19.14 32.66
CA GLU A 172 -1.76 -20.55 32.75
C GLU A 172 -2.03 -21.33 31.46
N GLY A 173 -3.25 -21.20 30.90
CA GLY A 173 -3.63 -21.90 29.68
C GLY A 173 -2.80 -21.50 28.47
N VAL A 174 -2.51 -20.20 28.34
CA VAL A 174 -1.73 -19.65 27.22
C VAL A 174 -0.26 -20.05 27.33
N VAL A 175 0.30 -20.05 28.55
CA VAL A 175 1.67 -20.50 28.81
C VAL A 175 1.83 -21.98 28.49
N ASN A 176 0.88 -22.82 28.93
CA ASN A 176 0.85 -24.24 28.58
C ASN A 176 0.81 -24.46 27.06
N TYR A 177 -0.04 -23.71 26.36
CA TYR A 177 -0.11 -23.72 24.90
C TYR A 177 1.22 -23.29 24.25
N ALA A 178 1.81 -22.18 24.70
CA ALA A 178 3.04 -21.62 24.13
C ALA A 178 4.22 -22.60 24.21
N GLU A 179 4.42 -23.24 25.37
CA GLU A 179 5.48 -24.23 25.54
C GLU A 179 5.25 -25.47 24.68
N TRP A 180 4.01 -25.98 24.64
CA TRP A 180 3.68 -27.15 23.83
C TRP A 180 3.83 -26.87 22.33
N PHE A 181 3.35 -25.72 21.89
CA PHE A 181 3.46 -25.27 20.51
C PHE A 181 4.92 -25.19 20.06
N ALA A 182 5.81 -24.63 20.91
CA ALA A 182 7.23 -24.55 20.64
C ALA A 182 7.85 -25.94 20.40
N ASP A 183 7.54 -26.90 21.28
CA ASP A 183 8.08 -28.25 21.21
C ASP A 183 7.52 -29.04 20.02
N PHE A 184 6.19 -29.03 19.87
CA PHE A 184 5.48 -29.80 18.85
C PHE A 184 5.88 -29.34 17.44
N CYS A 185 5.94 -28.03 17.21
CA CYS A 185 6.37 -27.47 15.93
C CYS A 185 7.89 -27.46 15.76
N SER A 186 8.66 -27.94 16.75
CA SER A 186 10.12 -27.92 16.78
C SER A 186 10.67 -26.53 16.42
N LEU A 187 10.16 -25.52 17.11
CA LEU A 187 10.55 -24.13 16.86
C LEU A 187 11.90 -23.84 17.48
N ASN A 188 12.70 -23.04 16.78
CA ASN A 188 13.99 -22.58 17.28
C ASN A 188 14.16 -21.10 17.03
N THR A 189 15.08 -20.49 17.77
CA THR A 189 15.27 -19.05 17.79
C THR A 189 15.60 -18.46 16.41
N GLN A 190 16.16 -19.18 15.44
CA GLN A 190 16.48 -18.56 14.15
C GLN A 190 15.26 -18.26 13.27
N GLN A 191 14.06 -18.70 13.67
CA GLN A 191 12.88 -18.61 12.82
C GLN A 191 12.13 -17.27 12.91
N LEU A 192 11.63 -16.85 11.76
CA LEU A 192 10.77 -15.67 11.54
C LEU A 192 9.31 -16.11 11.39
N VAL A 193 8.41 -15.46 12.12
CA VAL A 193 6.98 -15.79 12.17
C VAL A 193 6.15 -14.63 11.63
N ASP A 194 5.26 -14.91 10.66
CA ASP A 194 4.35 -13.91 10.10
C ASP A 194 3.21 -13.55 11.05
N PHE A 195 3.12 -12.28 11.44
CA PHE A 195 1.97 -11.71 12.12
C PHE A 195 1.09 -10.93 11.13
N SER A 196 0.19 -11.67 10.48
CA SER A 196 -0.81 -11.13 9.55
C SER A 196 -2.26 -11.31 9.99
N SER A 197 -2.51 -12.08 11.04
CA SER A 197 -3.84 -12.39 11.56
C SER A 197 -4.45 -11.22 12.32
N ASN A 198 -5.78 -11.10 12.27
CA ASN A 198 -6.50 -10.08 13.02
C ASN A 198 -6.33 -10.29 14.54
N PRO A 199 -5.78 -9.32 15.29
CA PRO A 199 -5.47 -9.48 16.70
C PRO A 199 -6.69 -9.53 17.63
N SER A 200 -7.89 -9.20 17.14
CA SER A 200 -9.14 -9.32 17.93
C SER A 200 -9.60 -10.76 18.14
N PHE A 201 -8.86 -11.72 17.59
CA PHE A 201 -9.06 -13.14 17.76
C PHE A 201 -7.82 -13.76 18.37
N ASP A 202 -8.04 -14.73 19.26
CA ASP A 202 -6.97 -15.54 19.86
C ASP A 202 -6.13 -16.29 18.81
N PHE A 203 -6.68 -16.51 17.62
CA PHE A 203 -5.97 -16.97 16.42
C PHE A 203 -4.62 -16.27 16.19
N ALA A 204 -4.54 -14.96 16.45
CA ALA A 204 -3.34 -14.18 16.21
C ALA A 204 -2.21 -14.43 17.22
N LEU A 205 -2.53 -14.91 18.44
CA LEU A 205 -1.56 -15.11 19.54
C LEU A 205 -0.40 -16.02 19.15
N THR A 206 -0.70 -17.11 18.44
CA THR A 206 0.28 -18.09 17.94
C THR A 206 1.39 -17.43 17.12
N THR A 207 1.07 -16.33 16.45
CA THR A 207 1.98 -15.63 15.53
C THR A 207 2.43 -14.26 16.02
N SER A 208 1.89 -13.77 17.14
CA SER A 208 2.23 -12.46 17.71
C SER A 208 2.96 -12.61 19.04
N LEU A 209 2.26 -12.97 20.11
CA LEU A 209 2.80 -12.96 21.48
C LEU A 209 3.57 -14.25 21.80
N VAL A 210 3.06 -15.41 21.39
CA VAL A 210 3.70 -16.72 21.66
C VAL A 210 5.14 -16.77 21.13
N PRO A 211 5.44 -16.34 19.89
CA PRO A 211 6.81 -16.30 19.38
C PRO A 211 7.77 -15.49 20.27
N LEU A 212 7.29 -14.40 20.88
CA LEU A 212 8.10 -13.56 21.78
C LEU A 212 8.46 -14.27 23.10
N THR A 213 7.59 -15.16 23.60
CA THR A 213 7.88 -15.96 24.81
C THR A 213 8.91 -17.07 24.58
N ILE A 214 9.09 -17.48 23.32
CA ILE A 214 10.02 -18.54 22.89
C ILE A 214 11.37 -17.95 22.43
N GLY A 215 11.41 -16.64 22.20
CA GLY A 215 12.61 -15.96 21.71
C GLY A 215 12.73 -15.98 20.19
N LEU A 216 11.62 -16.01 19.42
CA LEU A 216 11.59 -15.93 17.95
C LEU A 216 11.54 -14.47 17.45
N THR A 217 11.55 -14.26 16.14
CA THR A 217 11.34 -12.94 15.53
C THR A 217 9.96 -12.86 14.89
N VAL A 218 9.16 -11.86 15.26
CA VAL A 218 7.83 -11.59 14.67
C VAL A 218 7.98 -10.62 13.50
N VAL A 219 7.50 -11.01 12.31
CA VAL A 219 7.47 -10.14 11.14
C VAL A 219 6.03 -9.70 10.91
N ILE A 220 5.77 -8.40 11.00
CA ILE A 220 4.42 -7.85 11.00
C ILE A 220 4.00 -7.57 9.55
N CYS A 221 2.83 -8.06 9.16
CA CYS A 221 2.26 -7.86 7.83
C CYS A 221 1.13 -6.82 7.86
N GLU A 222 1.22 -5.84 6.95
CA GLU A 222 0.16 -4.82 6.78
C GLU A 222 -1.16 -5.44 6.30
N ASP A 223 -2.29 -4.89 6.78
CA ASP A 223 -3.63 -5.37 6.39
C ASP A 223 -3.86 -5.34 4.88
N LYS A 224 -3.41 -4.27 4.21
CA LYS A 224 -3.57 -4.12 2.76
C LYS A 224 -2.83 -5.21 1.98
N VAL A 225 -1.66 -5.63 2.49
CA VAL A 225 -0.85 -6.70 1.88
C VAL A 225 -1.53 -8.05 2.11
N LYS A 226 -2.02 -8.33 3.32
CA LYS A 226 -2.72 -9.59 3.62
C LYS A 226 -4.02 -9.77 2.83
N LYS A 227 -4.74 -8.69 2.53
CA LYS A 227 -5.99 -8.74 1.76
C LYS A 227 -5.80 -9.08 0.28
N ASP A 228 -4.61 -8.86 -0.27
CA ASP A 228 -4.25 -9.23 -1.64
C ASP A 228 -3.38 -10.50 -1.66
N PRO A 229 -3.89 -11.64 -2.17
CA PRO A 229 -3.14 -12.89 -2.15
C PRO A 229 -1.80 -12.86 -2.90
N GLY A 230 -1.70 -12.07 -3.97
CA GLY A 230 -0.49 -11.92 -4.76
C GLY A 230 0.57 -11.10 -4.02
N LEU A 231 0.16 -9.97 -3.43
CA LEU A 231 1.05 -9.17 -2.57
C LEU A 231 1.47 -9.95 -1.32
N TYR A 232 0.57 -10.72 -0.72
CA TYR A 232 0.90 -11.56 0.42
C TYR A 232 1.93 -12.64 0.07
N LEU A 233 1.77 -13.36 -1.06
CA LEU A 233 2.78 -14.32 -1.51
C LEU A 233 4.13 -13.65 -1.78
N ASN A 234 4.14 -12.47 -2.40
CA ASN A 234 5.37 -11.69 -2.58
C ASN A 234 6.00 -11.25 -1.25
N TYR A 235 5.18 -10.86 -0.28
CA TYR A 235 5.61 -10.55 1.08
C TYR A 235 6.26 -11.76 1.76
N LEU A 236 5.69 -12.97 1.61
CA LEU A 236 6.27 -14.20 2.16
C LEU A 236 7.65 -14.50 1.56
N VAL A 237 7.82 -14.30 0.25
CA VAL A 237 9.10 -14.46 -0.44
C VAL A 237 10.13 -13.45 0.07
N THR A 238 9.78 -12.17 0.08
CA THR A 238 10.70 -11.07 0.39
C THR A 238 11.07 -10.98 1.86
N SER A 239 10.13 -11.30 2.75
CA SER A 239 10.32 -11.25 4.21
C SER A 239 10.95 -12.52 4.79
N GLN A 240 11.15 -13.55 3.95
CA GLN A 240 11.80 -14.82 4.32
C GLN A 240 11.19 -15.51 5.55
N VAL A 241 9.88 -15.36 5.76
CA VAL A 241 9.19 -15.95 6.93
C VAL A 241 9.22 -17.47 6.88
N ASN A 242 9.38 -18.11 8.03
CA ASN A 242 9.48 -19.57 8.14
C ASN A 242 8.17 -20.23 8.56
N PHE A 243 7.33 -19.47 9.28
CA PHE A 243 6.06 -19.95 9.83
C PHE A 243 4.94 -18.95 9.55
N ILE A 244 3.83 -19.45 9.06
CA ILE A 244 2.58 -18.69 8.88
C ILE A 244 1.40 -19.45 9.48
N LYS A 245 0.36 -18.73 9.88
CA LYS A 245 -0.91 -19.30 10.35
C LYS A 245 -2.06 -18.74 9.52
N LEU A 246 -2.89 -19.62 8.95
CA LEU A 246 -3.96 -19.31 8.00
C LEU A 246 -5.24 -20.08 8.35
N THR A 247 -6.37 -19.61 7.85
CA THR A 247 -7.60 -20.42 7.81
C THR A 247 -7.56 -21.33 6.57
N PRO A 248 -8.17 -22.54 6.60
CA PRO A 248 -8.30 -23.38 5.41
C PRO A 248 -8.91 -22.64 4.20
N SER A 249 -9.89 -21.77 4.42
CA SER A 249 -10.46 -20.90 3.39
C SER A 249 -9.44 -19.99 2.70
N TYR A 250 -8.59 -19.28 3.47
CA TYR A 250 -7.57 -18.42 2.87
C TYR A 250 -6.44 -19.25 2.24
N PHE A 251 -6.11 -20.41 2.81
CA PHE A 251 -5.16 -21.36 2.24
C PHE A 251 -5.59 -21.84 0.83
N ARG A 252 -6.87 -22.13 0.61
CA ARG A 252 -7.42 -22.42 -0.72
C ARG A 252 -7.25 -21.28 -1.71
N VAL A 253 -7.33 -20.03 -1.26
CA VAL A 253 -7.06 -18.87 -2.12
C VAL A 253 -5.60 -18.80 -2.53
N LEU A 254 -4.67 -19.09 -1.62
CA LEU A 254 -3.25 -19.19 -1.97
C LEU A 254 -2.99 -20.35 -2.92
N LEU A 255 -3.60 -21.52 -2.70
CA LEU A 255 -3.52 -22.65 -3.64
C LEU A 255 -4.00 -22.28 -5.05
N HIS A 256 -5.07 -21.48 -5.14
CA HIS A 256 -5.54 -20.97 -6.42
C HIS A 256 -4.48 -20.11 -7.13
N GLN A 257 -3.80 -19.21 -6.39
CA GLN A 257 -2.68 -18.42 -6.94
C GLN A 257 -1.54 -19.29 -7.45
N LEU A 258 -1.16 -20.33 -6.68
CA LEU A 258 -0.05 -21.22 -7.00
C LEU A 258 -0.28 -21.99 -8.32
N LYS A 259 -1.53 -22.29 -8.66
CA LYS A 259 -1.89 -22.94 -9.93
C LYS A 259 -1.65 -22.03 -11.14
N MET A 260 -1.75 -20.72 -10.96
CA MET A 260 -1.61 -19.73 -12.04
C MET A 260 -0.16 -19.25 -12.18
N LYS A 261 0.59 -19.16 -11.07
CA LYS A 261 1.96 -18.64 -11.04
C LYS A 261 2.79 -19.40 -10.01
N CYS A 262 4.01 -19.77 -10.37
CA CYS A 262 4.97 -20.35 -9.43
C CYS A 262 5.57 -19.28 -8.50
N TRP A 263 5.63 -19.58 -7.20
CA TRP A 263 6.23 -18.69 -6.20
C TRP A 263 7.41 -19.37 -5.48
N PRO A 264 8.58 -18.72 -5.35
CA PRO A 264 9.75 -19.32 -4.71
C PRO A 264 9.69 -19.21 -3.18
N LEU A 265 8.80 -19.98 -2.55
CA LEU A 265 8.59 -19.98 -1.09
C LEU A 265 9.65 -20.80 -0.32
N HIS A 266 10.93 -20.68 -0.68
CA HIS A 266 12.01 -21.54 -0.17
C HIS A 266 12.26 -21.42 1.35
N HIS A 267 11.99 -20.25 1.93
CA HIS A 267 12.19 -19.99 3.37
C HIS A 267 11.02 -20.46 4.23
N LEU A 268 9.82 -20.53 3.65
CA LEU A 268 8.64 -21.00 4.35
C LEU A 268 8.77 -22.52 4.58
N GLN A 269 8.54 -22.96 5.80
CA GLN A 269 8.69 -24.37 6.18
C GLN A 269 7.44 -24.93 6.84
N LYS A 270 6.73 -24.10 7.60
CA LYS A 270 5.64 -24.52 8.50
C LYS A 270 4.40 -23.66 8.23
N ILE A 271 3.26 -24.31 8.01
CA ILE A 271 1.97 -23.65 7.79
C ILE A 271 0.96 -24.23 8.77
N MET A 272 0.45 -23.39 9.65
CA MET A 272 -0.62 -23.77 10.56
C MET A 272 -1.98 -23.39 10.00
N LEU A 273 -2.91 -24.33 10.03
CA LEU A 273 -4.26 -24.23 9.52
C LEU A 273 -5.22 -24.45 10.68
N ALA A 274 -6.07 -23.46 10.96
CA ALA A 274 -6.95 -23.51 12.12
C ALA A 274 -8.30 -22.85 11.84
N GLY A 275 -9.27 -23.12 12.72
CA GLY A 275 -10.56 -22.43 12.74
C GLY A 275 -11.64 -23.01 11.81
N GLU A 276 -11.31 -23.94 10.92
CA GLU A 276 -12.27 -24.63 10.03
C GLU A 276 -11.89 -26.10 9.84
N SER A 277 -12.77 -26.90 9.24
CA SER A 277 -12.40 -28.23 8.77
C SER A 277 -11.35 -28.13 7.67
N LEU A 278 -10.36 -29.03 7.72
CA LEU A 278 -9.25 -29.07 6.77
C LEU A 278 -9.38 -30.30 5.88
N ALA A 279 -9.47 -30.08 4.57
CA ALA A 279 -9.50 -31.15 3.59
C ALA A 279 -8.09 -31.70 3.32
N ALA A 280 -7.96 -33.03 3.29
CA ALA A 280 -6.69 -33.66 2.95
C ALA A 280 -6.27 -33.36 1.50
N SER A 281 -7.23 -33.17 0.58
CA SER A 281 -6.96 -32.80 -0.81
C SER A 281 -6.26 -31.44 -0.95
N ASP A 282 -6.64 -30.45 -0.13
CA ASP A 282 -6.00 -29.13 -0.12
C ASP A 282 -4.54 -29.25 0.35
N CYS A 283 -4.31 -30.06 1.39
CA CYS A 283 -2.97 -30.35 1.89
C CYS A 283 -2.10 -31.06 0.84
N ALA A 284 -2.66 -32.06 0.16
CA ALA A 284 -1.97 -32.80 -0.90
C ALA A 284 -1.59 -31.87 -2.07
N ALA A 285 -2.51 -31.00 -2.49
CA ALA A 285 -2.25 -30.01 -3.54
C ALA A 285 -1.13 -29.03 -3.14
N TRP A 286 -1.07 -28.58 -1.88
CA TRP A 286 0.04 -27.73 -1.45
C TRP A 286 1.37 -28.47 -1.46
N LEU A 287 1.38 -29.68 -0.90
CA LEU A 287 2.59 -30.50 -0.80
C LEU A 287 3.10 -30.97 -2.16
N SER A 288 2.26 -31.02 -3.21
CA SER A 288 2.74 -31.26 -4.58
C SER A 288 3.56 -30.09 -5.12
N PHE A 289 3.23 -28.85 -4.77
CA PHE A 289 4.06 -27.68 -5.10
C PHE A 289 5.30 -27.59 -4.21
N TYR A 290 5.15 -27.90 -2.91
CA TYR A 290 6.23 -27.77 -1.93
C TYR A 290 6.39 -28.99 -1.01
N PRO A 291 7.03 -30.07 -1.47
CA PRO A 291 7.10 -31.36 -0.76
C PRO A 291 7.84 -31.35 0.59
N LYS A 292 8.64 -30.30 0.84
CA LYS A 292 9.43 -30.13 2.07
C LYS A 292 8.70 -29.36 3.17
N HIS A 293 7.53 -28.79 2.87
CA HIS A 293 6.75 -28.04 3.87
C HIS A 293 6.06 -29.02 4.83
N ARG A 294 5.78 -28.52 6.03
CA ARG A 294 4.98 -29.21 7.05
C ARG A 294 3.74 -28.39 7.30
N LEU A 295 2.58 -29.01 7.16
CA LEU A 295 1.30 -28.38 7.48
C LEU A 295 0.85 -28.86 8.86
N PHE A 296 0.06 -28.05 9.55
CA PHE A 296 -0.48 -28.40 10.86
C PHE A 296 -1.97 -28.08 10.90
N ASN A 297 -2.79 -29.04 11.33
CA ASN A 297 -4.21 -28.82 11.62
C ASN A 297 -4.37 -28.56 13.11
N GLU A 298 -4.72 -27.34 13.46
CA GLU A 298 -4.86 -26.87 14.84
C GLU A 298 -6.34 -26.70 15.19
N TYR A 299 -6.72 -27.23 16.36
CA TYR A 299 -8.07 -27.14 16.87
C TYR A 299 -8.10 -26.66 18.32
N GLY A 300 -8.97 -25.69 18.57
CA GLY A 300 -9.53 -25.40 19.87
C GLY A 300 -10.52 -24.23 19.77
N PRO A 301 -11.60 -24.24 20.56
CA PRO A 301 -12.44 -23.07 20.75
C PRO A 301 -11.74 -22.03 21.63
N THR A 302 -12.16 -20.76 21.54
CA THR A 302 -11.60 -19.66 22.33
C THR A 302 -11.67 -19.91 23.83
N GLU A 303 -12.72 -20.58 24.28
CA GLU A 303 -12.93 -21.04 25.65
C GLU A 303 -11.86 -22.01 26.18
N THR A 304 -10.91 -22.41 25.34
CA THR A 304 -9.83 -23.33 25.68
C THR A 304 -8.42 -22.79 25.35
N SER A 305 -8.26 -21.47 25.37
CA SER A 305 -6.96 -20.78 25.25
C SER A 305 -6.22 -21.09 23.93
N VAL A 306 -6.71 -20.52 22.83
CA VAL A 306 -6.17 -20.65 21.45
C VAL A 306 -6.41 -22.03 20.84
N ALA A 307 -5.74 -23.07 21.35
CA ALA A 307 -5.85 -24.42 20.80
C ALA A 307 -5.47 -25.50 21.81
N VAL A 308 -6.09 -26.67 21.64
CA VAL A 308 -5.90 -27.84 22.51
C VAL A 308 -5.47 -29.08 21.76
N CYS A 309 -5.67 -29.15 20.44
CA CYS A 309 -5.27 -30.29 19.63
C CYS A 309 -4.45 -29.85 18.42
N LEU A 310 -3.48 -30.67 18.05
CA LEU A 310 -2.65 -30.44 16.86
C LEU A 310 -2.35 -31.74 16.13
N TYR A 311 -2.47 -31.70 14.81
CA TYR A 311 -2.07 -32.78 13.91
C TYR A 311 -1.07 -32.26 12.88
N GLN A 312 0.05 -32.97 12.67
CA GLN A 312 1.03 -32.60 11.64
C GLN A 312 0.77 -33.37 10.35
N ILE A 313 0.84 -32.69 9.22
CA ILE A 313 0.72 -33.24 7.87
C ILE A 313 2.02 -32.98 7.10
N ASP A 314 2.55 -34.02 6.47
CA ASP A 314 3.70 -33.95 5.59
C ASP A 314 3.59 -34.96 4.44
N SER A 315 4.57 -34.96 3.53
CA SER A 315 4.59 -35.85 2.38
C SER A 315 4.61 -37.35 2.73
N LYS A 316 4.92 -37.73 3.98
CA LYS A 316 4.98 -39.13 4.42
C LYS A 316 3.64 -39.65 4.93
N ASN A 317 2.81 -38.79 5.50
CA ASN A 317 1.51 -39.21 6.08
C ASN A 317 0.29 -38.77 5.27
N ILE A 318 0.43 -37.83 4.33
CA ILE A 318 -0.69 -37.32 3.53
C ILE A 318 -1.48 -38.41 2.79
N SER A 319 -0.81 -39.44 2.29
CA SER A 319 -1.44 -40.56 1.55
C SER A 319 -2.29 -41.49 2.41
N ARG A 320 -2.18 -41.39 3.74
CA ARG A 320 -2.93 -42.21 4.70
C ARG A 320 -4.17 -41.50 5.26
N LEU A 321 -4.37 -40.23 4.91
CA LEU A 321 -5.50 -39.44 5.39
C LEU A 321 -6.75 -39.74 4.57
N GLY A 322 -7.91 -39.69 5.25
CA GLY A 322 -9.22 -39.73 4.60
C GLY A 322 -9.59 -38.38 3.98
N ALA A 323 -10.88 -38.10 3.83
CA ALA A 323 -11.35 -36.83 3.26
C ALA A 323 -10.95 -35.61 4.12
N ASN A 324 -11.10 -35.73 5.43
CA ASN A 324 -10.77 -34.68 6.40
C ASN A 324 -9.50 -35.03 7.16
N VAL A 325 -8.76 -33.99 7.54
CA VAL A 325 -7.58 -34.11 8.40
C VAL A 325 -8.03 -34.20 9.86
N PRO A 326 -7.55 -35.19 10.65
CA PRO A 326 -7.82 -35.25 12.08
C PRO A 326 -7.39 -33.97 12.80
N ILE A 327 -8.03 -33.65 13.92
CA ILE A 327 -7.63 -32.52 14.78
C ILE A 327 -6.44 -32.88 15.68
N GLY A 328 -6.15 -34.17 15.81
CA GLY A 328 -4.87 -34.68 16.32
C GLY A 328 -4.86 -34.93 17.81
N MET A 329 -3.67 -34.77 18.40
CA MET A 329 -3.41 -35.13 19.79
C MET A 329 -3.59 -33.93 20.71
N LEU A 330 -4.06 -34.20 21.92
CA LEU A 330 -4.30 -33.20 22.94
C LEU A 330 -3.00 -32.62 23.51
N VAL A 331 -3.01 -31.32 23.81
CA VAL A 331 -1.96 -30.58 24.51
C VAL A 331 -1.74 -31.18 25.92
N PRO A 332 -0.50 -31.17 26.45
CA PRO A 332 -0.22 -31.55 27.84
C PRO A 332 -1.08 -30.79 28.85
N ASN A 333 -1.26 -31.38 30.04
CA ASN A 333 -2.06 -30.82 31.14
C ASN A 333 -3.57 -30.63 30.85
N CYS A 334 -4.03 -31.14 29.72
CA CYS A 334 -5.43 -31.16 29.33
C CYS A 334 -5.96 -32.59 29.23
N GLN A 335 -7.28 -32.71 29.27
CA GLN A 335 -8.01 -33.96 29.12
C GLN A 335 -9.21 -33.78 28.20
N SER A 336 -9.62 -34.85 27.54
CA SER A 336 -10.75 -34.87 26.61
C SER A 336 -11.64 -36.06 26.92
N TYR A 337 -12.95 -35.84 26.91
CA TYR A 337 -13.96 -36.88 27.02
C TYR A 337 -14.88 -36.80 25.81
N LEU A 338 -15.26 -37.95 25.27
CA LEU A 338 -16.30 -38.06 24.24
C LEU A 338 -17.52 -38.66 24.92
N LEU A 339 -18.57 -37.88 25.09
CA LEU A 339 -19.75 -38.27 25.86
C LEU A 339 -20.98 -38.44 24.95
N ASP A 340 -21.84 -39.39 25.31
CA ASP A 340 -23.16 -39.55 24.71
C ASP A 340 -24.18 -38.54 25.30
N GLU A 341 -25.43 -38.62 24.84
CA GLU A 341 -26.54 -37.76 25.30
C GLU A 341 -26.88 -37.95 26.80
N THR A 342 -26.47 -39.07 27.40
CA THR A 342 -26.66 -39.37 28.83
C THR A 342 -25.52 -38.86 29.70
N GLY A 343 -24.44 -38.35 29.08
CA GLY A 343 -23.25 -37.87 29.77
C GLY A 343 -22.24 -38.97 30.11
N LEU A 344 -22.35 -40.15 29.50
CA LEU A 344 -21.42 -41.27 29.70
C LEU A 344 -20.38 -41.34 28.58
N PRO A 345 -19.13 -41.78 28.85
CA PRO A 345 -18.12 -41.94 27.82
C PRO A 345 -18.52 -42.97 26.75
N VAL A 346 -18.37 -42.61 25.47
CA VAL A 346 -18.59 -43.53 24.33
C VAL A 346 -17.42 -44.52 24.18
N ALA A 347 -17.66 -45.64 23.48
CA ALA A 347 -16.60 -46.61 23.21
C ALA A 347 -15.56 -46.07 22.21
N GLU A 348 -14.38 -46.72 22.14
CA GLU A 348 -13.33 -46.31 21.21
C GLU A 348 -13.80 -46.44 19.75
N GLY A 349 -13.60 -45.39 18.95
CA GLY A 349 -14.07 -45.30 17.57
C GLY A 349 -15.50 -44.78 17.40
N GLU A 350 -16.31 -44.76 18.46
CA GLU A 350 -17.66 -44.18 18.42
C GLU A 350 -17.62 -42.65 18.47
N THR A 351 -18.70 -42.04 17.95
CA THR A 351 -18.87 -40.59 17.92
C THR A 351 -19.57 -40.13 19.20
N GLY A 352 -19.03 -39.10 19.85
CA GLY A 352 -19.65 -38.42 20.99
C GLY A 352 -19.41 -36.92 20.98
N GLU A 353 -20.11 -36.17 21.83
CA GLU A 353 -19.83 -34.75 22.06
C GLU A 353 -18.47 -34.61 22.77
N LEU A 354 -17.61 -33.72 22.26
CA LEU A 354 -16.30 -33.44 22.84
C LEU A 354 -16.42 -32.51 24.04
N TYR A 355 -15.89 -32.96 25.17
CA TYR A 355 -15.74 -32.19 26.40
C TYR A 355 -14.25 -32.04 26.70
N LEU A 356 -13.83 -30.83 27.05
CA LEU A 356 -12.43 -30.51 27.31
C LEU A 356 -12.24 -30.11 28.77
N GLY A 357 -11.13 -30.53 29.38
CA GLY A 357 -10.78 -30.17 30.75
C GLY A 357 -9.29 -29.88 30.92
N GLY A 358 -8.92 -29.38 32.09
CA GLY A 358 -7.54 -29.05 32.45
C GLY A 358 -7.22 -27.57 32.33
N CYS A 359 -5.94 -27.22 32.24
CA CYS A 359 -5.47 -25.84 32.33
C CYS A 359 -5.78 -24.98 31.08
N CYS A 360 -6.22 -25.59 29.98
CA CYS A 360 -6.62 -24.85 28.78
C CYS A 360 -7.89 -24.01 29.00
N LEU A 361 -8.74 -24.40 29.97
CA LEU A 361 -10.05 -23.81 30.13
C LEU A 361 -9.99 -22.33 30.50
N ALA A 362 -10.80 -21.54 29.81
CA ALA A 362 -11.13 -20.19 30.22
C ALA A 362 -11.74 -20.17 31.62
N ARG A 363 -11.68 -19.01 32.28
CA ARG A 363 -12.40 -18.80 33.53
C ARG A 363 -13.92 -18.88 33.30
N GLY A 364 -14.39 -18.33 32.19
CA GLY A 364 -15.80 -18.30 31.80
C GLY A 364 -16.10 -17.13 30.87
N TYR A 365 -17.35 -16.67 30.88
CA TYR A 365 -17.81 -15.51 30.13
C TYR A 365 -17.95 -14.29 31.03
N LEU A 366 -17.44 -13.15 30.57
CA LEU A 366 -17.49 -11.87 31.28
C LEU A 366 -18.95 -11.47 31.56
N ASN A 367 -19.24 -11.13 32.82
CA ASN A 367 -20.56 -10.69 33.29
C ASN A 367 -21.73 -11.64 32.94
N ASN A 368 -21.46 -12.93 32.67
CA ASN A 368 -22.48 -13.90 32.27
C ASN A 368 -22.32 -15.25 32.97
N LYS A 369 -22.70 -15.27 34.26
CA LYS A 369 -22.60 -16.46 35.12
C LYS A 369 -23.47 -17.62 34.61
N THR A 370 -24.70 -17.35 34.19
CA THR A 370 -25.63 -18.37 33.68
C THR A 370 -25.07 -19.10 32.46
N LEU A 371 -24.49 -18.36 31.50
CA LEU A 371 -23.86 -18.97 30.33
C LEU A 371 -22.59 -19.74 30.72
N THR A 372 -21.83 -19.22 31.68
CA THR A 372 -20.63 -19.89 32.20
C THR A 372 -20.98 -21.23 32.82
N GLU A 373 -21.97 -21.29 33.71
CA GLU A 373 -22.38 -22.56 34.37
C GLU A 373 -22.98 -23.56 33.37
N ARG A 374 -23.60 -23.08 32.30
CA ARG A 374 -24.15 -23.93 31.23
C ARG A 374 -23.07 -24.66 30.43
N TYR A 375 -21.95 -23.99 30.13
CA TYR A 375 -20.90 -24.54 29.26
C TYR A 375 -19.65 -25.02 30.02
N PHE A 376 -19.35 -24.44 31.17
CA PHE A 376 -18.23 -24.83 32.06
C PHE A 376 -18.79 -25.58 33.27
N ILE A 377 -19.07 -26.86 33.07
CA ILE A 377 -19.67 -27.72 34.09
C ILE A 377 -18.61 -28.29 35.04
N LYS A 378 -19.04 -28.81 36.19
CA LYS A 378 -18.19 -29.62 37.05
C LYS A 378 -17.78 -30.90 36.33
N ASP A 379 -16.51 -31.29 36.44
CA ASP A 379 -16.01 -32.55 35.88
C ASP A 379 -16.47 -33.74 36.74
N PRO A 380 -17.34 -34.63 36.23
CA PRO A 380 -17.81 -35.79 36.99
C PRO A 380 -16.78 -36.93 37.03
N PHE A 381 -15.72 -36.86 36.20
CA PHE A 381 -14.70 -37.90 36.07
C PHE A 381 -13.41 -37.58 36.84
N ASN A 382 -13.32 -36.37 37.41
CA ASN A 382 -12.16 -35.93 38.17
C ASN A 382 -12.57 -35.46 39.58
N ASN A 383 -12.07 -36.18 40.58
CA ASN A 383 -12.37 -35.91 42.00
C ASN A 383 -11.71 -34.65 42.56
N ALA A 384 -10.91 -33.92 41.79
CA ALA A 384 -10.33 -32.66 42.24
C ALA A 384 -11.44 -31.61 42.48
N PRO A 385 -11.42 -30.85 43.59
CA PRO A 385 -12.54 -29.98 44.00
C PRO A 385 -13.00 -28.95 42.97
N ASN A 386 -12.08 -28.48 42.13
CA ASN A 386 -12.30 -27.43 41.13
C ASN A 386 -12.15 -27.94 39.68
N ALA A 387 -12.20 -29.26 39.47
CA ALA A 387 -12.14 -29.80 38.10
C ALA A 387 -13.40 -29.41 37.32
N ARG A 388 -13.19 -28.88 36.12
CA ARG A 388 -14.25 -28.41 35.22
C ARG A 388 -14.09 -29.02 33.84
N LEU A 389 -15.21 -29.14 33.13
CA LEU A 389 -15.26 -29.46 31.71
C LEU A 389 -15.94 -28.34 30.95
N TYR A 390 -15.41 -28.02 29.78
CA TYR A 390 -16.06 -27.18 28.78
C TYR A 390 -16.78 -28.03 27.74
N LYS A 391 -18.08 -27.77 27.56
CA LYS A 391 -18.93 -28.33 26.51
C LYS A 391 -18.64 -27.66 25.18
N THR A 392 -17.98 -28.35 24.24
CA THR A 392 -17.59 -27.74 22.96
C THR A 392 -18.74 -27.61 21.96
N GLY A 393 -19.73 -28.51 22.05
CA GLY A 393 -20.74 -28.72 21.02
C GLY A 393 -20.20 -29.34 19.71
N ASP A 394 -18.95 -29.79 19.68
CA ASP A 394 -18.36 -30.49 18.53
C ASP A 394 -18.53 -32.01 18.70
N LEU A 395 -18.95 -32.70 17.64
CA LEU A 395 -18.98 -34.16 17.56
C LEU A 395 -17.61 -34.66 17.11
N CYS A 396 -17.02 -35.55 17.90
CA CYS A 396 -15.72 -36.13 17.60
C CYS A 396 -15.74 -37.64 17.83
N ARG A 397 -14.76 -38.32 17.21
CA ARG A 397 -14.43 -39.71 17.51
C ARG A 397 -12.94 -39.85 17.74
N ARG A 398 -12.56 -40.88 18.51
CA ARG A 398 -11.15 -41.22 18.75
C ARG A 398 -10.67 -42.25 17.74
N LEU A 399 -9.56 -41.97 17.07
CA LEU A 399 -8.90 -42.88 16.14
C LEU A 399 -8.01 -43.88 16.90
N PRO A 400 -7.64 -45.03 16.29
CA PRO A 400 -6.89 -46.10 16.97
C PRO A 400 -5.52 -45.69 17.53
N LYS A 401 -4.96 -44.56 17.10
CA LYS A 401 -3.70 -44.00 17.61
C LYS A 401 -3.88 -42.99 18.75
N GLY A 402 -5.12 -42.80 19.21
CA GLY A 402 -5.50 -41.83 20.24
C GLY A 402 -5.82 -40.42 19.72
N GLU A 403 -5.56 -40.16 18.44
CA GLU A 403 -5.86 -38.91 17.74
C GLU A 403 -7.38 -38.66 17.70
N LEU A 404 -7.80 -37.40 17.77
CA LEU A 404 -9.20 -37.03 17.63
C LEU A 404 -9.51 -36.62 16.19
N GLU A 405 -10.67 -37.03 15.70
CA GLU A 405 -11.26 -36.58 14.44
C GLU A 405 -12.57 -35.84 14.74
N CYS A 406 -12.71 -34.63 14.19
CA CYS A 406 -13.92 -33.82 14.30
C CYS A 406 -14.85 -34.14 13.14
N ILE A 407 -16.08 -34.54 13.45
CA ILE A 407 -17.11 -34.98 12.50
C ILE A 407 -18.04 -33.81 12.13
N GLY A 408 -18.38 -32.96 13.10
CA GLY A 408 -19.35 -31.89 12.92
C GLY A 408 -19.72 -31.23 14.24
N ARG A 409 -20.89 -30.59 14.29
CA ARG A 409 -21.44 -29.94 15.49
C ARG A 409 -22.82 -30.48 15.82
N ILE A 410 -23.17 -30.44 17.11
CA ILE A 410 -24.52 -30.75 17.60
C ILE A 410 -25.47 -29.55 17.52
N ASP A 411 -24.91 -28.34 17.54
CA ASP A 411 -25.67 -27.08 17.56
C ASP A 411 -25.66 -26.37 16.19
N HIS A 412 -26.41 -25.29 16.11
CA HIS A 412 -26.49 -24.44 14.90
C HIS A 412 -25.32 -23.45 14.78
N GLN A 413 -24.28 -23.57 15.61
CA GLN A 413 -23.11 -22.69 15.48
C GLN A 413 -22.29 -23.08 14.27
N ILE A 414 -21.77 -22.06 13.61
CA ILE A 414 -21.25 -22.20 12.26
C ILE A 414 -19.90 -21.51 12.17
N LYS A 415 -18.97 -22.15 11.45
CA LYS A 415 -17.65 -21.60 11.16
C LYS A 415 -17.69 -21.02 9.74
N ILE A 416 -17.67 -19.70 9.65
CA ILE A 416 -17.65 -18.96 8.38
C ILE A 416 -16.31 -18.25 8.28
N ARG A 417 -15.48 -18.64 7.29
CA ARG A 417 -14.18 -18.00 7.00
C ARG A 417 -13.22 -17.96 8.19
N GLY A 418 -13.28 -18.99 9.04
CA GLY A 418 -12.49 -19.14 10.27
C GLY A 418 -13.08 -18.44 11.50
N PHE A 419 -14.25 -17.82 11.38
CA PHE A 419 -14.94 -17.16 12.48
C PHE A 419 -16.08 -18.03 13.00
N ARG A 420 -16.17 -18.17 14.32
CA ARG A 420 -17.35 -18.72 14.99
C ARG A 420 -18.45 -17.66 14.94
N VAL A 421 -19.51 -17.96 14.21
CA VAL A 421 -20.68 -17.08 14.03
C VAL A 421 -21.88 -17.74 14.71
N GLU A 422 -22.54 -16.99 15.57
CA GLU A 422 -23.85 -17.32 16.14
C GLU A 422 -24.92 -16.68 15.27
N PRO A 423 -25.77 -17.46 14.56
CA PRO A 423 -26.85 -16.91 13.75
C PRO A 423 -27.77 -15.96 14.52
N ALA A 424 -28.00 -16.24 15.80
CA ALA A 424 -28.82 -15.44 16.71
C ALA A 424 -28.35 -13.97 16.85
N GLU A 425 -27.05 -13.67 16.73
CA GLU A 425 -26.55 -12.29 16.74
C GLU A 425 -27.01 -11.52 15.50
N ILE A 426 -27.02 -12.19 14.35
CA ILE A 426 -27.48 -11.62 13.09
C ILE A 426 -29.00 -11.47 13.11
N GLU A 427 -29.71 -12.48 13.59
CA GLU A 427 -31.17 -12.47 13.77
C GLU A 427 -31.62 -11.34 14.70
N HIS A 428 -30.89 -11.11 15.79
CA HIS A 428 -31.18 -10.03 16.73
C HIS A 428 -31.02 -8.65 16.09
N CYS A 429 -29.93 -8.42 15.35
CA CYS A 429 -29.75 -7.20 14.58
C CYS A 429 -30.87 -7.03 13.54
N LEU A 430 -31.17 -8.06 12.75
CA LEU A 430 -32.25 -8.00 11.74
C LEU A 430 -33.61 -7.72 12.37
N ALA A 431 -33.95 -8.36 13.49
CA ALA A 431 -35.21 -8.14 14.20
C ALA A 431 -35.33 -6.71 14.76
N ALA A 432 -34.21 -6.03 15.03
CA ALA A 432 -34.20 -4.62 15.43
C ALA A 432 -34.44 -3.66 14.26
N HIS A 433 -34.39 -4.12 13.00
CA HIS A 433 -34.70 -3.30 11.84
C HIS A 433 -36.18 -2.89 11.83
N HIS A 434 -36.45 -1.60 11.59
CA HIS A 434 -37.79 -1.03 11.74
C HIS A 434 -38.87 -1.69 10.88
N GLN A 435 -38.52 -2.23 9.71
CA GLN A 435 -39.43 -2.90 8.76
C GLN A 435 -39.55 -4.43 8.96
N LEU A 436 -38.66 -5.07 9.73
CA LEU A 436 -38.66 -6.52 9.90
C LEU A 436 -39.44 -6.94 11.15
N LYS A 437 -40.33 -7.92 11.02
CA LYS A 437 -41.06 -8.54 12.14
C LYS A 437 -40.21 -9.60 12.83
N SER A 438 -39.53 -10.43 12.05
CA SER A 438 -38.71 -11.54 12.53
C SER A 438 -37.72 -11.98 11.46
N ALA A 439 -36.59 -12.55 11.88
CA ALA A 439 -35.59 -13.11 11.00
C ALA A 439 -35.04 -14.42 11.56
N VAL A 440 -34.60 -15.30 10.67
CA VAL A 440 -33.96 -16.59 10.94
C VAL A 440 -32.74 -16.69 10.04
N VAL A 441 -31.60 -17.08 10.58
CA VAL A 441 -30.36 -17.20 9.83
C VAL A 441 -29.86 -18.64 9.89
N ILE A 442 -29.58 -19.22 8.73
CA ILE A 442 -29.03 -20.57 8.60
C ILE A 442 -27.79 -20.58 7.72
N THR A 443 -27.10 -21.72 7.67
CA THR A 443 -26.07 -21.96 6.66
C THR A 443 -26.55 -22.82 5.53
N ALA A 444 -26.11 -22.47 4.33
CA ALA A 444 -26.23 -23.29 3.13
C ALA A 444 -24.85 -23.52 2.51
N ASP A 445 -24.76 -24.54 1.65
CA ASP A 445 -23.62 -24.68 0.75
C ASP A 445 -23.80 -23.69 -0.41
N GLY A 446 -22.80 -22.83 -0.62
CA GLY A 446 -22.67 -22.04 -1.83
C GLY A 446 -22.32 -22.91 -3.03
N TYR A 447 -22.17 -22.29 -4.20
CA TYR A 447 -21.96 -23.01 -5.46
C TYR A 447 -20.72 -23.91 -5.45
N ARG A 448 -19.61 -23.49 -4.81
CA ARG A 448 -18.37 -24.30 -4.71
C ARG A 448 -18.29 -25.09 -3.40
N LYS A 449 -19.44 -25.33 -2.75
CA LYS A 449 -19.58 -26.06 -1.47
C LYS A 449 -18.91 -25.38 -0.28
N GLU A 450 -18.63 -24.09 -0.37
CA GLU A 450 -18.28 -23.27 0.79
C GLU A 450 -19.52 -22.97 1.63
N LYS A 451 -19.37 -22.89 2.95
CA LYS A 451 -20.47 -22.49 3.83
C LYS A 451 -20.73 -21.00 3.70
N ILE A 452 -21.98 -20.64 3.47
CA ILE A 452 -22.46 -19.25 3.43
C ILE A 452 -23.60 -19.04 4.45
N LEU A 453 -23.89 -17.77 4.75
CA LEU A 453 -25.01 -17.35 5.59
C LEU A 453 -26.21 -16.98 4.73
N VAL A 454 -27.39 -17.46 5.09
CA VAL A 454 -28.67 -17.11 4.45
C VAL A 454 -29.63 -16.59 5.51
N ALA A 455 -30.19 -15.40 5.30
CA ALA A 455 -31.15 -14.77 6.21
C ALA A 455 -32.56 -14.80 5.63
N TYR A 456 -33.45 -15.54 6.28
CA TYR A 456 -34.87 -15.55 6.00
C TYR A 456 -35.57 -14.51 6.88
N TYR A 457 -36.44 -13.68 6.32
CA TYR A 457 -37.07 -12.60 7.07
C TYR A 457 -38.55 -12.42 6.74
N ILE A 458 -39.31 -11.87 7.68
CA ILE A 458 -40.73 -11.52 7.51
C ILE A 458 -40.87 -10.01 7.72
N LEU A 459 -41.58 -9.34 6.82
CA LEU A 459 -41.87 -7.91 6.90
C LEU A 459 -43.01 -7.62 7.90
N LYS A 460 -42.96 -6.46 8.57
CA LYS A 460 -44.07 -5.99 9.42
C LYS A 460 -45.30 -5.61 8.61
N ASP A 461 -45.10 -4.98 7.46
CA ASP A 461 -46.14 -4.63 6.49
C ASP A 461 -45.85 -5.37 5.17
N LYS A 462 -46.81 -6.20 4.73
CA LYS A 462 -46.69 -7.00 3.50
C LYS A 462 -46.64 -6.15 2.23
N ASN A 463 -47.05 -4.88 2.29
CA ASN A 463 -47.07 -3.98 1.13
C ASN A 463 -45.78 -3.17 0.97
N GLN A 464 -44.84 -3.27 1.92
CA GLN A 464 -43.55 -2.61 1.82
C GLN A 464 -42.53 -3.54 1.13
N ALA A 465 -41.57 -2.96 0.43
CA ALA A 465 -40.44 -3.68 -0.13
C ALA A 465 -39.16 -3.21 0.59
N VAL A 466 -38.29 -4.15 0.92
CA VAL A 466 -36.96 -3.89 1.48
C VAL A 466 -35.96 -4.59 0.59
N SER A 467 -34.93 -3.87 0.17
CA SER A 467 -33.89 -4.45 -0.69
C SER A 467 -32.85 -5.22 0.14
N ASP A 468 -32.28 -6.27 -0.44
CA ASP A 468 -31.17 -7.02 0.18
C ASP A 468 -29.99 -6.11 0.55
N ASN A 469 -29.68 -5.14 -0.32
CA ASN A 469 -28.62 -4.16 -0.08
C ASN A 469 -28.94 -3.23 1.11
N GLU A 470 -30.20 -2.86 1.32
CA GLU A 470 -30.61 -2.07 2.49
C GLU A 470 -30.37 -2.84 3.79
N LEU A 471 -30.81 -4.11 3.86
CA LEU A 471 -30.55 -4.98 5.00
C LEU A 471 -29.05 -5.19 5.23
N ARG A 472 -28.29 -5.37 4.14
CA ARG A 472 -26.84 -5.51 4.16
C ARG A 472 -26.14 -4.27 4.72
N GLN A 473 -26.54 -3.08 4.27
CA GLN A 473 -25.99 -1.80 4.75
C GLN A 473 -26.35 -1.55 6.21
N TYR A 474 -27.58 -1.87 6.61
CA TYR A 474 -28.01 -1.79 8.00
C TYR A 474 -27.17 -2.70 8.91
N LEU A 475 -27.00 -3.98 8.53
CA LEU A 475 -26.19 -4.92 9.31
C LEU A 475 -24.73 -4.49 9.43
N LYS A 476 -24.14 -3.87 8.39
CA LYS A 476 -22.77 -3.34 8.41
C LYS A 476 -22.53 -2.21 9.42
N LEU A 477 -23.58 -1.60 9.96
CA LEU A 477 -23.45 -0.63 11.05
C LEU A 477 -23.12 -1.30 12.40
N TYR A 478 -23.48 -2.56 12.58
CA TYR A 478 -23.39 -3.25 13.88
C TYR A 478 -22.52 -4.51 13.84
N LEU A 479 -22.40 -5.15 12.67
CA LEU A 479 -21.74 -6.43 12.50
C LEU A 479 -20.52 -6.32 11.57
N PRO A 480 -19.48 -7.11 11.83
CA PRO A 480 -18.34 -7.21 10.92
C PRO A 480 -18.72 -7.94 9.61
N ASP A 481 -17.95 -7.69 8.54
CA ASP A 481 -18.23 -8.19 7.18
C ASP A 481 -18.47 -9.70 7.07
N PHE A 482 -17.83 -10.52 7.90
CA PHE A 482 -17.99 -11.99 7.85
C PHE A 482 -19.32 -12.50 8.43
N MET A 483 -20.03 -11.67 9.20
CA MET A 483 -21.34 -11.99 9.77
C MET A 483 -22.49 -11.53 8.87
N ILE A 484 -22.20 -10.83 7.78
CA ILE A 484 -23.23 -10.33 6.87
C ILE A 484 -23.71 -11.49 5.98
N PRO A 485 -25.03 -11.81 5.97
CA PRO A 485 -25.58 -12.86 5.12
C PRO A 485 -25.25 -12.68 3.64
N SER A 486 -24.94 -13.77 2.94
CA SER A 486 -24.73 -13.75 1.49
C SER A 486 -26.05 -13.60 0.74
N CYS A 487 -27.14 -14.17 1.26
CA CYS A 487 -28.47 -14.17 0.64
C CYS A 487 -29.54 -13.77 1.66
N PHE A 488 -30.55 -13.00 1.22
CA PHE A 488 -31.72 -12.66 2.01
C PHE A 488 -32.98 -13.18 1.31
N VAL A 489 -33.88 -13.81 2.07
CA VAL A 489 -35.09 -14.46 1.53
C VAL A 489 -36.32 -13.95 2.28
N SER A 490 -37.17 -13.20 1.59
CA SER A 490 -38.45 -12.75 2.16
C SER A 490 -39.43 -13.91 2.27
N MET A 491 -40.10 -14.00 3.42
CA MET A 491 -41.10 -15.02 3.72
C MET A 491 -42.41 -14.37 4.20
N GLU A 492 -43.53 -14.99 3.86
CA GLU A 492 -44.82 -14.61 4.44
C GLU A 492 -44.99 -15.14 5.88
N SER A 493 -44.46 -16.33 6.14
CA SER A 493 -44.46 -17.01 7.43
C SER A 493 -43.32 -18.04 7.47
N PHE A 494 -42.81 -18.35 8.65
CA PHE A 494 -41.84 -19.42 8.81
C PHE A 494 -42.54 -20.78 8.89
N PRO A 495 -42.05 -21.82 8.19
CA PRO A 495 -42.59 -23.16 8.30
C PRO A 495 -42.35 -23.70 9.71
N LEU A 496 -43.36 -24.33 10.29
CA LEU A 496 -43.30 -24.97 11.60
C LEU A 496 -43.45 -26.49 11.45
N ASN A 497 -42.72 -27.25 12.25
CA ASN A 497 -42.89 -28.69 12.37
C ASN A 497 -44.09 -29.04 13.25
N ALA A 498 -44.38 -30.34 13.40
CA ALA A 498 -45.50 -30.84 14.21
C ALA A 498 -45.47 -30.45 15.70
N ASN A 499 -44.37 -29.87 16.19
CA ASN A 499 -44.23 -29.36 17.56
C ASN A 499 -44.26 -27.82 17.63
N ASP A 500 -44.79 -27.14 16.61
CA ASP A 500 -44.84 -25.68 16.49
C ASP A 500 -43.47 -24.99 16.55
N LYS A 501 -42.37 -25.72 16.26
CA LYS A 501 -41.01 -25.17 16.16
C LYS A 501 -40.65 -24.93 14.71
N LEU A 502 -39.80 -23.94 14.44
CA LEU A 502 -39.24 -23.68 13.10
C LEU A 502 -38.71 -24.98 12.46
N ASP A 503 -39.22 -25.29 11.28
CA ASP A 503 -38.71 -26.38 10.45
C ASP A 503 -37.68 -25.83 9.45
N THR A 504 -36.40 -25.92 9.81
CA THR A 504 -35.30 -25.44 8.98
C THR A 504 -35.11 -26.25 7.70
N PHE A 505 -35.59 -27.49 7.64
CA PHE A 505 -35.54 -28.32 6.44
C PHE A 505 -36.63 -27.97 5.43
N ALA A 506 -37.73 -27.39 5.90
CA ALA A 506 -38.82 -26.88 5.07
C ALA A 506 -38.59 -25.43 4.58
N LEU A 507 -37.50 -24.77 5.00
CA LEU A 507 -37.13 -23.46 4.47
C LEU A 507 -36.82 -23.57 2.97
N PRO A 508 -37.30 -22.63 2.14
CA PRO A 508 -37.04 -22.67 0.70
C PRO A 508 -35.54 -22.58 0.45
N ALA A 509 -35.03 -23.40 -0.48
CA ALA A 509 -33.62 -23.36 -0.85
C ALA A 509 -33.24 -21.93 -1.28
N PRO A 510 -32.06 -21.42 -0.86
CA PRO A 510 -31.62 -20.09 -1.26
C PRO A 510 -31.56 -20.01 -2.78
N SER A 511 -32.42 -19.17 -3.33
CA SER A 511 -32.36 -18.80 -4.74
C SER A 511 -31.25 -17.77 -4.87
N PHE A 512 -30.10 -18.18 -5.42
CA PHE A 512 -29.06 -17.27 -5.92
C PHE A 512 -29.43 -16.67 -7.27
N THR A 513 -30.71 -16.77 -7.64
CA THR A 513 -31.30 -16.07 -8.75
C THR A 513 -31.93 -14.82 -8.16
N PRO A 514 -31.21 -13.70 -8.07
CA PRO A 514 -31.89 -12.42 -8.06
C PRO A 514 -32.89 -12.39 -9.20
N THR A 515 -33.77 -11.41 -9.16
CA THR A 515 -34.53 -10.95 -10.30
C THR A 515 -33.55 -10.44 -11.39
N ILE A 516 -32.78 -11.34 -12.00
CA ILE A 516 -31.70 -11.04 -12.96
C ILE A 516 -32.28 -11.04 -14.36
N GLY A 517 -31.87 -10.01 -15.11
CA GLY A 517 -31.85 -10.06 -16.56
C GLY A 517 -32.30 -8.80 -17.27
N GLN A 518 -32.07 -7.59 -16.73
CA GLN A 518 -32.41 -6.40 -17.52
C GLN A 518 -31.44 -6.14 -18.67
N VAL A 519 -30.14 -6.46 -18.52
CA VAL A 519 -29.12 -6.25 -19.58
C VAL A 519 -28.05 -7.35 -19.58
N ALA A 520 -28.02 -8.16 -20.64
CA ALA A 520 -27.01 -9.23 -20.83
C ALA A 520 -25.63 -8.65 -21.22
N PRO A 521 -24.52 -9.35 -20.93
CA PRO A 521 -23.16 -8.98 -21.37
C PRO A 521 -23.09 -8.79 -22.88
N GLN A 522 -22.71 -7.58 -23.32
CA GLN A 522 -22.69 -7.21 -24.73
C GLN A 522 -21.27 -7.28 -25.29
N THR A 523 -20.28 -6.75 -24.57
CA THR A 523 -18.89 -6.67 -25.03
C THR A 523 -18.12 -7.98 -24.80
N PRO A 524 -17.04 -8.26 -25.55
CA PRO A 524 -16.18 -9.43 -25.29
C PRO A 524 -15.61 -9.46 -23.88
N LEU A 525 -15.25 -8.29 -23.34
CA LEU A 525 -14.70 -8.15 -22.00
C LEU A 525 -15.77 -8.42 -20.93
N GLU A 526 -16.97 -7.86 -21.09
CA GLU A 526 -18.11 -8.16 -20.24
C GLU A 526 -18.44 -9.65 -20.25
N LYS A 527 -18.37 -10.32 -21.40
CA LYS A 527 -18.61 -11.77 -21.52
C LYS A 527 -17.56 -12.58 -20.76
N ILE A 528 -16.26 -12.25 -20.89
CA ILE A 528 -15.19 -12.92 -20.14
C ILE A 528 -15.37 -12.71 -18.63
N ILE A 529 -15.66 -11.48 -18.20
CA ILE A 529 -15.87 -11.18 -16.77
C ILE A 529 -17.11 -11.89 -16.26
N ALA A 530 -18.21 -11.90 -17.04
CA ALA A 530 -19.43 -12.62 -16.71
C ALA A 530 -19.20 -14.13 -16.61
N GLU A 531 -18.39 -14.72 -17.49
CA GLU A 531 -17.99 -16.13 -17.42
C GLU A 531 -17.20 -16.41 -16.13
N ILE A 532 -16.19 -15.59 -15.81
CA ILE A 532 -15.39 -15.73 -14.59
C ILE A 532 -16.28 -15.60 -13.33
N TRP A 533 -17.20 -14.63 -13.30
CA TRP A 533 -18.14 -14.47 -12.19
C TRP A 533 -19.12 -15.64 -12.11
N SER A 534 -19.61 -16.13 -13.25
CA SER A 534 -20.51 -17.28 -13.29
C SER A 534 -19.82 -18.55 -12.81
N GLU A 535 -18.55 -18.76 -13.14
CA GLU A 535 -17.76 -19.89 -12.66
C GLU A 535 -17.43 -19.81 -11.17
N GLU A 536 -17.26 -18.60 -10.63
CA GLU A 536 -17.00 -18.40 -9.21
C GLU A 536 -18.27 -18.47 -8.36
N LEU A 537 -19.36 -17.81 -8.80
CA LEU A 537 -20.60 -17.66 -8.04
C LEU A 537 -21.66 -18.72 -8.38
N GLY A 538 -21.55 -19.39 -9.52
CA GLY A 538 -22.50 -20.42 -9.96
C GLY A 538 -23.79 -19.94 -10.59
N ILE A 539 -23.88 -18.64 -10.87
CA ILE A 539 -25.11 -17.99 -11.33
C ILE A 539 -25.01 -17.81 -12.85
N LYS A 540 -26.05 -18.20 -13.60
CA LYS A 540 -26.18 -17.96 -15.05
C LYS A 540 -27.67 -17.74 -15.41
N PRO A 541 -28.03 -16.68 -16.16
CA PRO A 541 -27.17 -15.58 -16.64
C PRO A 541 -26.84 -14.56 -15.52
N ILE A 542 -25.77 -13.77 -15.70
CA ILE A 542 -25.45 -12.59 -14.85
C ILE A 542 -25.57 -11.33 -15.72
N GLY A 543 -26.32 -10.34 -15.25
CA GLY A 543 -26.48 -9.03 -15.88
C GLY A 543 -25.29 -8.11 -15.60
N ILE A 544 -25.02 -7.18 -16.52
CA ILE A 544 -23.81 -6.33 -16.41
C ILE A 544 -23.84 -5.33 -15.24
N HIS A 545 -25.04 -5.00 -14.76
CA HIS A 545 -25.25 -4.07 -13.64
C HIS A 545 -25.57 -4.77 -12.33
N ASP A 546 -25.58 -6.11 -12.32
CA ASP A 546 -25.80 -6.88 -11.11
C ASP A 546 -24.62 -6.63 -10.17
N ASP A 547 -24.93 -6.23 -8.94
CA ASP A 547 -23.92 -6.02 -7.90
C ASP A 547 -23.38 -7.38 -7.45
N PHE A 548 -22.05 -7.50 -7.43
CA PHE A 548 -21.35 -8.70 -7.00
C PHE A 548 -21.81 -9.23 -5.64
N PHE A 549 -22.10 -8.34 -4.68
CA PHE A 549 -22.52 -8.73 -3.34
C PHE A 549 -24.00 -9.14 -3.29
N ASP A 550 -24.83 -8.56 -4.17
CA ASP A 550 -26.23 -8.98 -4.33
C ASP A 550 -26.32 -10.37 -4.98
N LEU A 551 -25.33 -10.72 -5.81
CA LEU A 551 -25.14 -12.07 -6.35
C LEU A 551 -24.55 -13.07 -5.32
N GLY A 552 -24.49 -12.71 -4.04
CA GLY A 552 -23.94 -13.57 -2.97
C GLY A 552 -22.41 -13.58 -2.88
N GLY A 553 -21.73 -12.73 -3.64
CA GLY A 553 -20.28 -12.54 -3.61
C GLY A 553 -19.77 -12.03 -2.27
N HIS A 554 -18.50 -12.30 -1.99
CA HIS A 554 -17.85 -11.90 -0.74
C HIS A 554 -16.34 -11.68 -0.93
N SER A 555 -15.65 -11.19 0.10
CA SER A 555 -14.22 -10.83 0.02
C SER A 555 -13.31 -11.93 -0.54
N LEU A 556 -13.55 -13.19 -0.16
CA LEU A 556 -12.77 -14.31 -0.67
C LEU A 556 -13.03 -14.63 -2.15
N SER A 557 -14.29 -14.59 -2.61
CA SER A 557 -14.64 -14.79 -4.03
C SER A 557 -14.23 -13.59 -4.88
N ALA A 558 -14.30 -12.36 -4.35
CA ALA A 558 -13.76 -11.16 -4.98
C ALA A 558 -12.25 -11.30 -5.23
N ALA A 559 -11.49 -11.71 -4.21
CA ALA A 559 -10.05 -11.92 -4.36
C ALA A 559 -9.72 -12.97 -5.44
N ARG A 560 -10.48 -14.08 -5.50
CA ARG A 560 -10.31 -15.11 -6.55
C ARG A 560 -10.67 -14.59 -7.94
N ILE A 561 -11.82 -13.92 -8.09
CA ILE A 561 -12.25 -13.31 -9.35
C ILE A 561 -11.21 -12.31 -9.85
N ILE A 562 -10.76 -11.39 -9.00
CA ILE A 562 -9.75 -10.39 -9.37
C ILE A 562 -8.48 -11.09 -9.85
N THR A 563 -8.06 -12.13 -9.16
CA THR A 563 -6.89 -12.93 -9.58
C THR A 563 -7.09 -13.55 -10.96
N THR A 564 -8.24 -14.20 -11.17
CA THR A 564 -8.55 -14.86 -12.42
C THR A 564 -8.65 -13.86 -13.56
N ILE A 565 -9.31 -12.71 -13.33
CA ILE A 565 -9.37 -11.60 -14.29
C ILE A 565 -7.97 -11.08 -14.59
N ASN A 566 -7.17 -10.83 -13.56
CA ASN A 566 -5.82 -10.28 -13.72
C ASN A 566 -4.93 -11.23 -14.53
N HIS A 567 -5.04 -12.54 -14.29
CA HIS A 567 -4.32 -13.55 -15.06
C HIS A 567 -4.87 -13.70 -16.49
N ALA A 568 -6.18 -13.85 -16.65
CA ALA A 568 -6.81 -14.06 -17.96
C ALA A 568 -6.60 -12.88 -18.91
N LEU A 569 -6.50 -11.66 -18.38
CA LEU A 569 -6.39 -10.44 -19.16
C LEU A 569 -5.00 -9.79 -19.12
N GLY A 570 -4.08 -10.26 -18.28
CA GLY A 570 -2.74 -9.66 -18.12
C GLY A 570 -2.77 -8.22 -17.56
N LYS A 571 -3.76 -7.91 -16.73
CA LYS A 571 -4.01 -6.57 -16.16
C LYS A 571 -4.04 -6.64 -14.64
N GLU A 572 -3.75 -5.56 -13.93
CA GLU A 572 -3.83 -5.51 -12.47
C GLU A 572 -5.01 -4.63 -12.03
N ILE A 573 -6.11 -5.27 -11.62
CA ILE A 573 -7.15 -4.64 -10.80
C ILE A 573 -6.79 -4.86 -9.34
N SER A 574 -6.78 -3.77 -8.56
CA SER A 574 -6.66 -3.86 -7.11
C SER A 574 -8.01 -4.20 -6.47
N LEU A 575 -7.97 -4.84 -5.29
CA LEU A 575 -9.16 -5.08 -4.48
C LEU A 575 -9.90 -3.76 -4.16
N GLN A 576 -9.17 -2.68 -3.91
CA GLN A 576 -9.77 -1.37 -3.64
C GLN A 576 -10.62 -0.86 -4.82
N ASN A 577 -10.12 -0.99 -6.06
CA ASN A 577 -10.84 -0.55 -7.24
C ASN A 577 -12.09 -1.40 -7.51
N PHE A 578 -12.01 -2.71 -7.26
CA PHE A 578 -13.16 -3.61 -7.39
C PHE A 578 -14.30 -3.22 -6.43
N TYR A 579 -13.97 -2.85 -5.19
CA TYR A 579 -14.96 -2.51 -4.16
C TYR A 579 -15.64 -1.15 -4.36
N GLN A 580 -15.13 -0.26 -5.21
CA GLN A 580 -15.76 1.03 -5.46
C GLN A 580 -17.10 0.89 -6.19
N LYS A 581 -17.13 0.03 -7.22
CA LYS A 581 -18.34 -0.34 -7.97
C LYS A 581 -18.20 -1.79 -8.43
N PRO A 582 -18.72 -2.75 -7.66
CA PRO A 582 -18.49 -4.16 -7.91
C PRO A 582 -19.55 -4.70 -8.89
N THR A 583 -19.62 -4.15 -10.10
CA THR A 583 -20.49 -4.63 -11.19
C THR A 583 -19.65 -5.01 -12.41
N ILE A 584 -20.13 -5.92 -13.25
CA ILE A 584 -19.40 -6.32 -14.47
C ILE A 584 -19.15 -5.11 -15.37
N ALA A 585 -20.14 -4.23 -15.56
CA ALA A 585 -20.00 -3.01 -16.36
C ALA A 585 -18.94 -2.05 -15.80
N ALA A 586 -18.87 -1.88 -14.48
CA ALA A 586 -17.88 -1.00 -13.87
C ALA A 586 -16.47 -1.61 -13.90
N VAL A 587 -16.35 -2.92 -13.69
CA VAL A 587 -15.06 -3.63 -13.79
C VAL A 587 -14.60 -3.69 -15.25
N ALA A 588 -15.49 -3.96 -16.19
CA ALA A 588 -15.22 -3.89 -17.62
C ALA A 588 -14.83 -2.47 -18.03
N SER A 589 -15.55 -1.44 -17.60
CA SER A 589 -15.21 -0.04 -17.86
C SER A 589 -13.87 0.36 -17.24
N LEU A 590 -13.55 -0.07 -16.03
CA LEU A 590 -12.23 0.16 -15.43
C LEU A 590 -11.13 -0.54 -16.25
N LEU A 591 -11.38 -1.78 -16.64
CA LEU A 591 -10.46 -2.56 -17.46
C LEU A 591 -10.34 -2.02 -18.88
N ASP A 592 -11.40 -1.44 -19.43
CA ASP A 592 -11.49 -0.75 -20.72
C ASP A 592 -10.88 0.63 -20.61
N GLN A 593 -10.91 1.33 -19.48
CA GLN A 593 -10.14 2.56 -19.28
C GLN A 593 -8.65 2.23 -19.18
N LEU A 594 -8.31 1.17 -18.45
CA LEU A 594 -6.94 0.63 -18.41
C LEU A 594 -6.51 0.05 -19.77
N GLN A 595 -7.46 -0.41 -20.60
CA GLN A 595 -7.21 -1.02 -21.92
C GLN A 595 -7.32 -0.04 -23.07
N GLU A 596 -8.20 0.95 -23.13
CA GLU A 596 -8.16 2.05 -24.10
C GLU A 596 -6.85 2.82 -23.92
N VAL A 597 -6.44 3.03 -22.67
CA VAL A 597 -5.10 3.56 -22.35
C VAL A 597 -3.96 2.63 -22.82
N ARG A 598 -4.15 1.29 -22.91
CA ARG A 598 -3.15 0.28 -23.36
C ARG A 598 -3.26 -0.19 -24.82
N GLN A 599 -4.43 -0.22 -25.44
CA GLN A 599 -4.80 -0.79 -26.74
C GLN A 599 -4.89 0.28 -27.82
N GLN A 600 -5.34 1.49 -27.49
CA GLN A 600 -5.09 2.63 -28.38
C GLN A 600 -3.64 3.11 -28.30
N THR A 601 -2.91 2.62 -27.29
CA THR A 601 -1.46 2.65 -27.31
C THR A 601 -0.86 1.37 -27.91
N ASP A 602 -1.54 0.24 -28.13
CA ASP A 602 -1.02 -0.88 -28.95
C ASP A 602 -1.38 -0.69 -30.42
N ILE A 603 -0.79 0.35 -31.00
CA ILE A 603 -0.71 0.48 -32.45
C ILE A 603 0.34 -0.53 -32.94
N ASN A 604 0.03 -1.27 -34.02
CA ASN A 604 0.91 -2.23 -34.68
C ASN A 604 2.38 -1.77 -34.69
N THR A 605 3.18 -2.33 -33.76
CA THR A 605 4.59 -1.98 -33.53
C THR A 605 5.48 -2.26 -34.74
N GLU A 606 5.01 -3.06 -35.70
CA GLU A 606 5.74 -3.35 -36.95
C GLU A 606 5.77 -2.15 -37.91
N THR A 607 4.75 -1.29 -37.92
CA THR A 607 4.63 -0.17 -38.88
C THR A 607 5.67 0.95 -38.67
N TYR A 608 6.38 0.93 -37.54
CA TYR A 608 7.23 2.03 -37.09
C TYR A 608 8.73 1.71 -37.10
N LYS A 609 9.11 0.43 -37.24
CA LYS A 609 10.52 0.00 -37.17
C LYS A 609 11.38 0.54 -38.32
N ASP A 610 10.78 0.82 -39.48
CA ASP A 610 11.52 1.18 -40.70
C ASP A 610 11.56 2.69 -41.05
N LYS A 611 11.06 3.58 -40.18
CA LYS A 611 11.08 5.03 -40.47
C LYS A 611 12.37 5.69 -40.01
N SER A 612 13.10 6.33 -40.95
CA SER A 612 14.33 7.09 -40.68
C SER A 612 14.09 8.48 -40.08
N GLN A 613 12.87 9.01 -40.20
CA GLN A 613 12.40 10.26 -39.60
C GLN A 613 11.17 9.97 -38.75
N LEU A 614 11.17 10.47 -37.53
CA LEU A 614 10.10 10.29 -36.56
C LEU A 614 9.54 11.65 -36.14
N PRO A 615 8.25 11.74 -35.79
CA PRO A 615 7.71 12.92 -35.11
C PRO A 615 8.40 13.11 -33.76
N LEU A 616 8.25 14.28 -33.17
CA LEU A 616 8.61 14.52 -31.77
C LEU A 616 7.48 14.02 -30.86
N SER A 617 7.83 13.54 -29.66
CA SER A 617 6.87 13.50 -28.55
C SER A 617 6.32 14.91 -28.28
N ASP A 618 5.20 15.00 -27.58
CA ASP A 618 4.62 16.28 -27.21
C ASP A 618 5.59 17.14 -26.38
N PHE A 619 6.24 16.55 -25.37
CA PHE A 619 7.23 17.28 -24.57
C PHE A 619 8.46 17.69 -25.37
N GLN A 620 8.97 16.82 -26.26
CA GLN A 620 10.03 17.20 -27.19
C GLN A 620 9.61 18.34 -28.13
N PHE A 621 8.34 18.35 -28.56
CA PHE A 621 7.79 19.41 -29.38
C PHE A 621 7.69 20.73 -28.60
N THR A 622 7.28 20.69 -27.34
CA THR A 622 7.33 21.84 -26.41
C THR A 622 8.75 22.38 -26.26
N LEU A 623 9.74 21.52 -26.01
CA LEU A 623 11.15 21.91 -25.91
C LEU A 623 11.69 22.50 -27.22
N TRP A 624 11.37 21.89 -28.36
CA TRP A 624 11.78 22.39 -29.67
C TRP A 624 11.20 23.77 -29.97
N LEU A 625 9.92 23.99 -29.66
CA LEU A 625 9.25 25.27 -29.84
C LEU A 625 9.90 26.34 -28.95
N SER A 626 10.13 26.02 -27.68
CA SER A 626 10.83 26.89 -26.73
C SER A 626 12.24 27.25 -27.23
N ASN A 627 13.02 26.27 -27.70
CA ASN A 627 14.35 26.50 -28.30
C ASN A 627 14.32 27.40 -29.54
N THR A 628 13.22 27.39 -30.29
CA THR A 628 13.08 28.18 -31.51
C THR A 628 12.85 29.65 -31.19
N PHE A 629 12.06 29.96 -30.16
CA PHE A 629 11.69 31.32 -29.78
C PHE A 629 12.57 31.93 -28.67
N GLU A 630 13.14 31.11 -27.79
CA GLU A 630 13.93 31.55 -26.66
C GLU A 630 15.37 31.06 -26.72
N SER A 631 16.31 32.01 -26.77
CA SER A 631 17.74 31.69 -26.85
C SER A 631 18.29 30.94 -25.63
N LYS A 632 17.65 31.08 -24.45
CA LYS A 632 18.08 30.44 -23.20
C LYS A 632 17.63 28.99 -23.09
N ALA A 633 16.44 28.66 -23.58
CA ALA A 633 15.93 27.28 -23.64
C ALA A 633 16.89 26.34 -24.41
N LYS A 634 17.67 26.90 -25.35
CA LYS A 634 18.68 26.15 -26.13
C LYS A 634 19.74 25.44 -25.28
N LYS A 635 19.94 25.82 -24.02
CA LYS A 635 20.98 25.27 -23.13
C LYS A 635 20.48 24.16 -22.18
N LEU A 636 19.30 23.58 -22.43
CA LEU A 636 18.73 22.54 -21.55
C LEU A 636 19.44 21.19 -21.76
N ASN A 637 20.33 20.88 -20.82
CA ASN A 637 21.10 19.64 -20.78
C ASN A 637 20.83 18.90 -19.47
N VAL A 638 20.86 17.56 -19.52
CA VAL A 638 20.78 16.66 -18.37
C VAL A 638 22.17 16.07 -18.17
N CYS A 639 22.85 16.51 -17.12
CA CYS A 639 24.18 16.02 -16.79
C CYS A 639 24.18 15.24 -15.46
N ALA A 640 25.08 14.27 -15.33
CA ALA A 640 25.33 13.51 -14.11
C ALA A 640 26.84 13.35 -13.88
N ARG A 641 27.25 13.20 -12.62
CA ARG A 641 28.62 12.86 -12.26
C ARG A 641 28.64 11.82 -11.16
N GLU A 642 29.58 10.89 -11.26
CA GLU A 642 29.79 9.81 -10.28
C GLU A 642 31.28 9.68 -9.98
N ARG A 643 31.61 9.42 -8.72
CA ARG A 643 33.00 9.21 -8.28
C ARG A 643 33.17 7.77 -7.81
N VAL A 644 34.21 7.11 -8.28
CA VAL A 644 34.54 5.73 -7.94
C VAL A 644 35.92 5.62 -7.32
N GLN A 645 36.06 4.70 -6.37
CA GLN A 645 37.33 4.39 -5.73
C GLN A 645 38.10 3.36 -6.57
N GLY A 646 38.86 3.85 -7.53
CA GLY A 646 39.73 3.07 -8.42
C GLY A 646 40.03 3.84 -9.70
N MET A 647 40.90 3.28 -10.55
CA MET A 647 41.19 3.83 -11.89
C MET A 647 40.39 3.05 -12.93
N LEU A 648 39.71 3.77 -13.82
CA LEU A 648 38.97 3.18 -14.94
C LEU A 648 39.90 2.95 -16.14
N ASP A 649 39.73 1.81 -16.81
CA ASP A 649 40.45 1.44 -18.03
C ASP A 649 39.82 2.15 -19.24
N LEU A 650 40.59 3.00 -19.90
CA LEU A 650 40.11 3.82 -21.01
C LEU A 650 39.73 2.99 -22.24
N GLU A 651 40.42 1.89 -22.51
CA GLU A 651 40.13 1.02 -23.66
C GLU A 651 38.80 0.29 -23.45
N LYS A 652 38.60 -0.27 -22.24
CA LYS A 652 37.33 -0.89 -21.88
C LYS A 652 36.17 0.09 -21.88
N LEU A 653 36.41 1.32 -21.42
CA LEU A 653 35.39 2.37 -21.40
C LEU A 653 34.99 2.81 -22.82
N ASN A 654 35.96 2.95 -23.72
CA ASN A 654 35.70 3.23 -25.14
C ASN A 654 34.94 2.09 -25.82
N ALA A 655 35.32 0.83 -25.55
CA ALA A 655 34.60 -0.34 -26.06
C ALA A 655 33.15 -0.38 -25.55
N ALA A 656 32.95 -0.13 -24.25
CA ALA A 656 31.63 -0.07 -23.64
C ALA A 656 30.76 1.05 -24.24
N LEU A 657 31.31 2.24 -24.46
CA LEU A 657 30.60 3.34 -25.12
C LEU A 657 30.17 2.98 -26.55
N ALA A 658 31.01 2.25 -27.29
CA ALA A 658 30.64 1.79 -28.63
C ALA A 658 29.42 0.86 -28.62
N LEU A 659 29.29 0.01 -27.59
CA LEU A 659 28.13 -0.85 -27.38
C LEU A 659 26.89 -0.04 -26.94
N ILE A 660 27.07 0.96 -26.08
CA ILE A 660 26.01 1.87 -25.64
C ILE A 660 25.35 2.58 -26.83
N ILE A 661 26.14 3.13 -27.77
CA ILE A 661 25.61 3.80 -28.96
C ILE A 661 24.85 2.82 -29.87
N ARG A 662 25.25 1.55 -29.91
CA ARG A 662 24.54 0.50 -30.68
C ARG A 662 23.23 0.10 -30.02
N LYS A 663 23.22 -0.03 -28.69
CA LYS A 663 22.04 -0.38 -27.89
C LYS A 663 21.01 0.74 -27.90
N HIS A 664 21.39 1.95 -27.55
CA HIS A 664 20.47 3.07 -27.30
C HIS A 664 20.34 3.98 -28.52
N GLU A 665 19.32 3.76 -29.33
CA GLU A 665 19.13 4.56 -30.55
C GLU A 665 18.86 6.04 -30.28
N THR A 666 18.36 6.37 -29.10
CA THR A 666 18.04 7.74 -28.68
C THR A 666 19.25 8.67 -28.74
N LEU A 667 20.45 8.15 -28.46
CA LEU A 667 21.72 8.87 -28.55
C LEU A 667 22.11 9.22 -29.99
N CYS A 668 21.47 8.56 -30.96
CA CYS A 668 21.64 8.78 -32.39
C CYS A 668 20.61 9.74 -32.99
N TYR A 669 19.62 10.20 -32.23
CA TYR A 669 18.63 11.14 -32.74
C TYR A 669 19.18 12.55 -32.91
N ARG A 670 18.57 13.28 -33.83
CA ARG A 670 18.78 14.72 -34.07
C ARG A 670 17.48 15.40 -34.39
N VAL A 671 17.18 16.47 -33.66
CA VAL A 671 16.07 17.37 -33.96
C VAL A 671 16.64 18.60 -34.67
N PHE A 672 16.12 18.89 -35.87
CA PHE A 672 16.58 20.04 -36.65
C PHE A 672 15.88 21.32 -36.20
N SER A 673 16.61 22.44 -36.13
CA SER A 673 16.05 23.72 -35.67
C SER A 673 14.87 24.23 -36.51
N PHE A 674 14.72 23.77 -37.75
CA PHE A 674 13.64 24.20 -38.64
C PHE A 674 12.59 23.10 -38.92
N ARG A 675 12.75 21.90 -38.35
CA ARG A 675 11.82 20.78 -38.52
C ARG A 675 11.58 20.07 -37.19
N PRO A 676 10.35 19.94 -36.71
CA PRO A 676 10.03 19.17 -35.51
C PRO A 676 9.93 17.68 -35.84
N VAL A 677 11.03 17.15 -36.37
CA VAL A 677 11.22 15.73 -36.58
C VAL A 677 12.58 15.36 -36.02
N GLN A 678 12.66 14.17 -35.46
CA GLN A 678 13.92 13.56 -35.11
C GLN A 678 14.37 12.65 -36.26
N SER A 679 15.62 12.79 -36.67
CA SER A 679 16.26 11.92 -37.65
C SER A 679 17.27 11.02 -36.95
N LEU A 680 17.32 9.77 -37.36
CA LEU A 680 18.32 8.83 -36.87
C LEU A 680 19.61 8.99 -37.67
N GLN A 681 20.71 9.34 -36.98
CA GLN A 681 22.02 9.52 -37.60
C GLN A 681 22.95 8.36 -37.23
N LYS A 682 23.81 7.95 -38.17
CA LYS A 682 24.93 7.07 -37.84
C LYS A 682 25.99 7.90 -37.13
N ASN A 683 26.25 7.60 -35.86
CA ASN A 683 27.23 8.30 -35.05
C ASN A 683 28.38 7.36 -34.68
N ARG A 684 29.58 7.94 -34.54
CA ARG A 684 30.73 7.25 -33.93
C ARG A 684 30.60 7.34 -32.40
N PRO A 685 31.27 6.49 -31.61
CA PRO A 685 31.35 6.69 -30.16
C PRO A 685 31.90 8.09 -29.83
N PRO A 686 31.44 8.74 -28.73
CA PRO A 686 31.99 10.02 -28.34
C PRO A 686 33.43 9.85 -27.87
N GLU A 687 34.25 10.87 -28.07
CA GLU A 687 35.59 10.90 -27.48
C GLU A 687 35.49 11.21 -25.98
N ILE A 688 36.20 10.44 -25.15
CA ILE A 688 36.26 10.67 -23.71
C ILE A 688 37.34 11.71 -23.45
N ALA A 689 36.95 12.90 -22.98
CA ALA A 689 37.92 13.91 -22.57
C ALA A 689 38.52 13.52 -21.21
N VAL A 690 39.81 13.18 -21.18
CA VAL A 690 40.52 12.76 -19.97
C VAL A 690 41.37 13.90 -19.42
N LYS A 691 41.27 14.16 -18.11
CA LYS A 691 42.19 15.07 -17.40
C LYS A 691 42.73 14.39 -16.14
N ASN A 692 44.03 14.52 -15.90
CA ASN A 692 44.66 14.06 -14.67
C ASN A 692 44.82 15.23 -13.71
N LEU A 693 44.14 15.17 -12.57
CA LEU A 693 44.15 16.18 -11.51
C LEU A 693 44.84 15.66 -10.24
N ALA A 694 45.52 14.50 -10.29
CA ALA A 694 46.12 13.87 -9.12
C ALA A 694 47.24 14.70 -8.46
N SER A 695 47.80 15.69 -9.18
CA SER A 695 48.79 16.64 -8.66
C SER A 695 48.18 17.84 -7.93
N LEU A 696 46.88 18.09 -8.05
CA LEU A 696 46.19 19.21 -7.40
C LEU A 696 45.77 18.86 -5.96
N SER A 697 45.54 19.87 -5.13
CA SER A 697 44.83 19.68 -3.86
C SER A 697 43.37 19.29 -4.10
N GLU A 698 42.71 18.74 -3.08
CA GLU A 698 41.30 18.36 -3.16
C GLU A 698 40.39 19.56 -3.47
N LYS A 699 40.66 20.71 -2.85
CA LYS A 699 39.91 21.95 -3.08
C LYS A 699 40.08 22.48 -4.50
N GLU A 700 41.31 22.46 -5.03
CA GLU A 700 41.58 22.88 -6.41
C GLU A 700 40.95 21.91 -7.43
N SER A 701 41.00 20.61 -7.15
CA SER A 701 40.36 19.58 -7.98
C SER A 701 38.85 19.81 -8.06
N GLU A 702 38.18 20.07 -6.93
CA GLU A 702 36.73 20.28 -6.91
C GLU A 702 36.30 21.54 -7.67
N ILE A 703 37.11 22.61 -7.63
CA ILE A 703 36.87 23.82 -8.45
C ILE A 703 36.91 23.47 -9.95
N VAL A 704 37.89 22.68 -10.38
CA VAL A 704 38.01 22.26 -11.78
C VAL A 704 36.84 21.36 -12.18
N LEU A 705 36.45 20.41 -11.33
CA LEU A 705 35.34 19.48 -11.58
C LEU A 705 34.00 20.22 -11.71
N GLU A 706 33.70 21.13 -10.79
CA GLU A 706 32.48 21.94 -10.81
C GLU A 706 32.46 22.89 -12.01
N THR A 707 33.59 23.53 -12.33
CA THR A 707 33.72 24.36 -13.54
C THR A 707 33.44 23.53 -14.79
N SER A 708 34.03 22.33 -14.87
CA SER A 708 33.83 21.43 -16.00
C SER A 708 32.39 20.94 -16.13
N PHE A 709 31.73 20.68 -15.01
CA PHE A 709 30.33 20.26 -14.98
C PHE A 709 29.40 21.40 -15.43
N ASN A 710 29.70 22.64 -15.02
CA ASN A 710 28.96 23.83 -15.45
C ASN A 710 29.15 24.14 -16.94
N GLU A 711 30.34 23.91 -17.49
CA GLU A 711 30.56 23.97 -18.94
C GLU A 711 29.71 22.93 -19.70
N LEU A 712 29.59 21.70 -19.18
CA LEU A 712 28.75 20.66 -19.77
C LEU A 712 27.27 21.07 -19.76
N ARG A 713 26.78 21.63 -18.65
CA ARG A 713 25.40 22.14 -18.54
C ARG A 713 25.14 23.28 -19.52
N ALA A 714 26.07 24.22 -19.67
CA ALA A 714 25.92 25.36 -20.56
C ALA A 714 26.23 25.05 -22.04
N LEU A 715 26.58 23.80 -22.37
CA LEU A 715 27.04 23.40 -23.69
C LEU A 715 25.95 23.55 -24.75
N TYR A 716 26.17 24.48 -25.69
CA TYR A 716 25.36 24.65 -26.89
C TYR A 716 26.14 25.45 -27.95
N PRO A 717 26.00 25.15 -29.27
CA PRO A 717 25.27 24.03 -29.84
C PRO A 717 26.01 22.70 -29.68
N TRP A 718 25.26 21.61 -29.67
CA TRP A 718 25.83 20.26 -29.68
C TRP A 718 26.51 19.93 -31.02
N PRO A 719 27.64 19.18 -31.03
CA PRO A 719 28.33 18.82 -32.27
C PRO A 719 27.45 18.03 -33.23
N LYS A 720 27.42 18.42 -34.52
CA LYS A 720 26.52 17.82 -35.51
C LYS A 720 26.81 16.33 -35.77
N ASN A 721 28.08 15.93 -35.76
CA ASN A 721 28.54 14.58 -36.17
C ASN A 721 28.95 13.64 -35.01
N GLN A 722 28.49 13.92 -33.79
CA GLN A 722 28.80 13.11 -32.58
C GLN A 722 27.53 12.69 -31.86
N PRO A 723 27.46 11.56 -31.16
CA PRO A 723 26.24 11.14 -30.48
C PRO A 723 25.84 12.17 -29.42
N LEU A 724 24.56 12.22 -29.05
CA LEU A 724 24.03 13.20 -28.09
C LEU A 724 24.39 12.83 -26.65
N ILE A 725 25.67 12.52 -26.43
CA ILE A 725 26.27 12.18 -25.15
C ILE A 725 27.70 12.71 -25.14
N MET A 726 28.07 13.39 -24.07
CA MET A 726 29.44 13.79 -23.76
C MET A 726 29.90 13.05 -22.52
N VAL A 727 31.15 12.59 -22.53
CA VAL A 727 31.79 11.89 -21.39
C VAL A 727 33.11 12.58 -21.07
N ARG A 728 33.31 12.97 -19.81
CA ARG A 728 34.59 13.48 -19.29
C ARG A 728 35.05 12.58 -18.14
N LEU A 729 36.35 12.30 -18.09
CA LEU A 729 36.98 11.44 -17.09
C LEU A 729 38.08 12.21 -16.36
N PHE A 730 38.07 12.18 -15.03
CA PHE A 730 39.03 12.87 -14.18
C PHE A 730 39.70 11.90 -13.23
N TYR A 731 41.02 11.76 -13.32
CA TYR A 731 41.80 11.02 -12.33
C TYR A 731 42.20 11.94 -11.19
N LEU A 732 41.83 11.57 -9.97
CA LEU A 732 42.01 12.37 -8.76
C LEU A 732 43.06 11.73 -7.84
N LYS A 733 43.50 12.50 -6.84
CA LYS A 733 44.40 12.01 -5.78
C LYS A 733 43.75 10.83 -5.03
N GLY A 734 44.58 9.88 -4.57
CA GLY A 734 44.10 8.71 -3.81
C GLY A 734 43.48 7.59 -4.65
N ARG A 735 43.79 7.52 -5.96
CA ARG A 735 43.23 6.55 -6.92
C ARG A 735 41.71 6.65 -7.05
N ASN A 736 41.16 7.86 -6.93
CA ASN A 736 39.75 8.11 -7.20
C ASN A 736 39.57 8.56 -8.66
N THR A 737 38.46 8.21 -9.28
CA THR A 737 38.10 8.65 -10.62
C THR A 737 36.71 9.25 -10.61
N GLU A 738 36.54 10.44 -11.20
CA GLU A 738 35.21 11.02 -11.45
C GLU A 738 34.86 10.91 -12.93
N ILE A 739 33.67 10.39 -13.22
CA ILE A 739 33.08 10.38 -14.56
C ILE A 739 31.95 11.41 -14.61
N GLN A 740 31.99 12.29 -15.59
CA GLN A 740 30.92 13.25 -15.88
C GLN A 740 30.28 12.91 -17.22
N LEU A 741 28.95 12.87 -17.26
CA LEU A 741 28.14 12.56 -18.41
C LEU A 741 27.19 13.72 -18.67
N CYS A 742 26.92 14.01 -19.94
CA CYS A 742 25.87 14.95 -20.28
C CYS A 742 25.15 14.56 -21.56
N MET A 743 23.84 14.83 -21.62
CA MET A 743 22.96 14.62 -22.77
C MET A 743 22.02 15.82 -22.89
N PRO A 744 21.54 16.21 -24.08
CA PRO A 744 20.53 17.27 -24.18
C PRO A 744 19.16 16.77 -23.72
N HIS A 745 18.39 17.64 -23.05
CA HIS A 745 17.10 17.29 -22.45
C HIS A 745 16.06 16.84 -23.48
N ILE A 746 16.21 17.23 -24.75
CA ILE A 746 15.33 16.81 -25.84
C ILE A 746 15.39 15.30 -26.15
N ILE A 747 16.41 14.58 -25.66
CA ILE A 747 16.51 13.12 -25.83
C ILE A 747 16.67 12.36 -24.51
N SER A 748 16.63 13.07 -23.39
CA SER A 748 16.91 12.49 -22.07
C SER A 748 16.07 13.15 -20.99
N ASP A 749 15.78 12.39 -19.95
CA ASP A 749 15.16 12.83 -18.70
C ASP A 749 16.10 12.54 -17.52
N HIS A 750 15.68 12.88 -16.30
CA HIS A 750 16.47 12.71 -15.09
C HIS A 750 16.83 11.24 -14.76
N VAL A 751 16.10 10.25 -15.30
CA VAL A 751 16.38 8.82 -15.10
C VAL A 751 17.45 8.32 -16.08
N SER A 752 17.50 8.91 -17.28
CA SER A 752 18.37 8.50 -18.38
C SER A 752 19.87 8.39 -18.01
N PRO A 753 20.49 9.31 -17.25
CA PRO A 753 21.89 9.17 -16.85
C PRO A 753 22.18 7.93 -16.00
N ALA A 754 21.26 7.53 -15.11
CA ALA A 754 21.44 6.35 -14.26
C ALA A 754 21.38 5.05 -15.09
N ILE A 755 20.45 4.95 -16.04
CA ILE A 755 20.35 3.82 -16.99
C ILE A 755 21.65 3.72 -17.80
N LEU A 756 22.12 4.86 -18.31
CA LEU A 756 23.34 4.96 -19.10
C LEU A 756 24.57 4.52 -18.29
N LEU A 757 24.72 4.96 -17.04
CA LEU A 757 25.82 4.58 -16.15
C LEU A 757 25.79 3.09 -15.81
N ALA A 758 24.62 2.55 -15.50
CA ALA A 758 24.45 1.13 -15.18
C ALA A 758 24.82 0.25 -16.39
N ASP A 759 24.32 0.59 -17.58
CA ASP A 759 24.68 -0.13 -18.80
C ASP A 759 26.15 0.02 -19.16
N LEU A 760 26.72 1.23 -19.01
CA LEU A 760 28.13 1.49 -19.28
C LEU A 760 29.02 0.66 -18.33
N SER A 761 28.66 0.58 -17.05
CA SER A 761 29.29 -0.27 -16.04
C SER A 761 29.20 -1.75 -16.41
N ASN A 762 28.02 -2.23 -16.81
CA ASN A 762 27.82 -3.63 -17.20
C ASN A 762 28.67 -4.01 -18.42
N PHE A 763 28.70 -3.17 -19.45
CA PHE A 763 29.52 -3.43 -20.63
C PHE A 763 31.01 -3.32 -20.34
N TYR A 764 31.43 -2.40 -19.48
CA TYR A 764 32.81 -2.28 -19.04
C TYR A 764 33.32 -3.54 -18.31
N LEU A 765 32.44 -4.19 -17.52
CA LEU A 765 32.75 -5.41 -16.79
C LEU A 765 32.66 -6.68 -17.65
N SER A 766 31.97 -6.63 -18.78
CA SER A 766 31.74 -7.81 -19.63
C SER A 766 33.02 -8.24 -20.37
N ALA A 767 33.30 -9.55 -20.35
CA ALA A 767 34.47 -10.14 -21.01
C ALA A 767 34.24 -10.45 -22.52
N GLN A 768 32.99 -10.43 -22.99
CA GLN A 768 32.60 -10.75 -24.37
C GLN A 768 31.67 -9.66 -24.91
N SER A 769 31.72 -9.38 -26.22
CA SER A 769 30.76 -8.50 -26.90
C SER A 769 29.41 -9.21 -26.98
N PRO A 770 28.37 -8.79 -26.23
CA PRO A 770 27.09 -9.46 -26.27
C PRO A 770 26.39 -9.24 -27.61
N SER A 771 25.57 -10.20 -28.03
CA SER A 771 24.58 -9.95 -29.08
C SER A 771 23.58 -8.91 -28.56
N LEU A 772 23.44 -7.80 -29.28
CA LEU A 772 22.65 -6.65 -28.83
C LEU A 772 21.55 -6.33 -29.82
N ASP A 773 20.31 -6.48 -29.35
CA ASP A 773 19.18 -5.87 -30.00
C ASP A 773 19.18 -4.36 -29.72
N ARG A 774 18.91 -3.58 -30.77
CA ARG A 774 18.77 -2.13 -30.64
C ARG A 774 17.49 -1.80 -29.88
N ASP A 775 17.59 -0.98 -28.84
CA ASP A 775 16.44 -0.51 -28.08
C ASP A 775 15.63 0.50 -28.90
N THR A 776 14.51 0.05 -29.46
CA THR A 776 13.57 0.88 -30.21
C THR A 776 12.35 1.32 -29.38
N ARG A 777 12.34 1.10 -28.07
CA ARG A 777 11.16 1.33 -27.22
C ARG A 777 10.79 2.80 -27.08
N TYR A 778 11.76 3.72 -27.19
CA TYR A 778 11.45 5.15 -27.18
C TYR A 778 10.73 5.59 -28.46
N ARG A 779 11.09 5.00 -29.61
CA ARG A 779 10.34 5.21 -30.86
C ARG A 779 8.91 4.73 -30.73
N GLU A 780 8.71 3.56 -30.15
CA GLU A 780 7.39 3.03 -29.84
C GLU A 780 6.60 4.03 -28.98
N TYR A 781 7.17 4.49 -27.86
CA TYR A 781 6.54 5.49 -26.97
C TYR A 781 6.01 6.71 -27.74
N ILE A 782 6.83 7.30 -28.62
CA ILE A 782 6.46 8.52 -29.36
C ILE A 782 5.27 8.30 -30.27
N PHE A 783 5.22 7.17 -30.98
CA PHE A 783 4.08 6.88 -31.84
C PHE A 783 2.80 6.61 -31.05
N LYS A 784 2.93 5.91 -29.91
CA LYS A 784 1.82 5.66 -28.99
C LYS A 784 1.22 6.96 -28.47
N GLU A 785 2.07 7.90 -28.06
CA GLU A 785 1.64 9.22 -27.59
C GLU A 785 1.00 10.04 -28.72
N GLN A 786 1.62 10.11 -29.89
CA GLN A 786 1.10 10.86 -31.03
C GLN A 786 -0.28 10.37 -31.49
N ALA A 787 -0.50 9.05 -31.52
CA ALA A 787 -1.81 8.51 -31.91
C ALA A 787 -2.88 8.80 -30.85
N TYR A 788 -2.53 8.73 -29.56
CA TYR A 788 -3.44 9.11 -28.50
C TYR A 788 -3.90 10.55 -28.67
N ILE A 789 -2.95 11.50 -28.78
CA ILE A 789 -3.27 12.93 -28.92
C ILE A 789 -4.09 13.16 -30.19
N GLN A 790 -3.74 12.53 -31.31
CA GLN A 790 -4.47 12.68 -32.56
C GLN A 790 -5.93 12.20 -32.45
N THR A 791 -6.15 11.08 -31.76
CA THR A 791 -7.48 10.47 -31.56
C THR A 791 -8.35 11.33 -30.66
N TYR A 792 -7.80 11.82 -29.56
CA TYR A 792 -8.55 12.50 -28.51
C TYR A 792 -8.46 14.02 -28.53
N PHE A 793 -7.77 14.59 -29.52
CA PHE A 793 -7.45 16.02 -29.59
C PHE A 793 -8.65 16.92 -29.26
N ASN A 794 -9.79 16.72 -29.94
CA ASN A 794 -10.96 17.59 -29.79
C ASN A 794 -11.62 17.43 -28.41
N ARG A 795 -11.77 16.18 -27.93
CA ARG A 795 -12.36 15.87 -26.63
C ARG A 795 -11.55 16.53 -25.51
N ASP A 796 -10.25 16.33 -25.55
CA ASP A 796 -9.35 16.84 -24.50
C ASP A 796 -9.24 18.36 -24.60
N LEU A 797 -9.18 18.94 -25.81
CA LEU A 797 -9.20 20.38 -26.03
C LEU A 797 -10.44 21.03 -25.42
N MET A 798 -11.64 20.50 -25.70
CA MET A 798 -12.90 21.03 -25.15
C MET A 798 -12.88 20.99 -23.62
N PHE A 799 -12.48 19.87 -23.03
CA PHE A 799 -12.34 19.77 -21.58
C PHE A 799 -11.41 20.84 -21.01
N TRP A 800 -10.21 21.00 -21.59
CA TRP A 800 -9.23 21.96 -21.08
C TRP A 800 -9.66 23.41 -21.31
N GLU A 801 -10.36 23.71 -22.41
CA GLU A 801 -10.94 25.03 -22.66
C GLU A 801 -12.02 25.38 -21.63
N ASP A 802 -12.90 24.44 -21.28
CA ASP A 802 -13.95 24.66 -20.29
C ASP A 802 -13.36 24.72 -18.87
N TYR A 803 -12.47 23.78 -18.53
CA TYR A 803 -11.89 23.65 -17.20
C TYR A 803 -11.02 24.85 -16.80
N LEU A 804 -10.35 25.50 -17.77
CA LEU A 804 -9.39 26.59 -17.53
C LEU A 804 -9.92 27.98 -17.93
N GLU A 805 -11.22 28.10 -18.21
CA GLU A 805 -11.83 29.36 -18.65
C GLU A 805 -11.61 30.51 -17.65
N ASP A 806 -11.78 30.25 -16.35
CA ASP A 806 -11.59 31.20 -15.24
C ASP A 806 -10.16 31.19 -14.65
N ALA A 807 -9.24 30.46 -15.30
CA ALA A 807 -7.89 30.25 -14.77
C ALA A 807 -6.89 31.28 -15.31
N SER A 808 -5.90 31.64 -14.49
CA SER A 808 -4.84 32.59 -14.80
C SER A 808 -3.45 32.11 -14.38
N LEU A 809 -2.43 32.70 -14.99
CA LEU A 809 -1.07 32.63 -14.45
C LEU A 809 -0.94 33.42 -13.14
N PHE A 810 0.08 33.12 -12.35
CA PHE A 810 0.35 33.85 -11.12
C PHE A 810 1.03 35.20 -11.41
N THR A 811 0.46 36.28 -10.90
CA THR A 811 0.98 37.64 -11.08
C THR A 811 1.88 38.05 -9.92
N PHE A 812 3.14 38.34 -10.20
CA PHE A 812 4.12 38.87 -9.25
C PHE A 812 4.08 40.41 -9.19
N PRO A 813 4.33 41.03 -8.03
CA PRO A 813 4.70 42.43 -7.94
C PRO A 813 5.96 42.76 -8.75
N ALA A 814 6.02 43.95 -9.36
CA ALA A 814 7.08 44.32 -10.31
C ALA A 814 8.47 44.39 -9.65
N GLU A 815 8.49 44.78 -8.37
CA GLU A 815 9.68 44.85 -7.53
C GLU A 815 10.31 43.48 -7.23
N TYR A 816 9.57 42.37 -7.40
CA TYR A 816 10.08 41.02 -7.14
C TYR A 816 10.63 40.33 -8.40
N VAL A 817 10.40 40.93 -9.57
CA VAL A 817 10.86 40.40 -10.87
C VAL A 817 12.18 41.07 -11.28
N VAL A 818 13.13 40.28 -11.78
CA VAL A 818 14.43 40.82 -12.23
C VAL A 818 14.28 41.60 -13.55
N ALA A 819 14.35 42.93 -13.47
CA ALA A 819 14.03 43.86 -14.57
C ALA A 819 14.89 43.75 -15.86
N ASN A 820 15.94 42.91 -15.91
CA ASN A 820 16.74 42.69 -17.13
C ASN A 820 17.56 41.39 -17.03
N MET A 821 16.90 40.24 -17.22
CA MET A 821 17.50 38.91 -17.30
C MET A 821 18.55 38.73 -18.43
N LYS A 822 18.74 39.74 -19.31
CA LYS A 822 19.62 39.71 -20.49
C LYS A 822 21.10 40.02 -20.20
N LYS A 823 21.46 40.58 -19.04
CA LYS A 823 22.83 41.10 -18.77
C LYS A 823 23.67 40.28 -17.78
N ARG A 824 23.11 39.29 -17.07
CA ARG A 824 23.90 38.46 -16.13
C ARG A 824 24.52 37.27 -16.86
N LYS A 825 25.85 37.09 -16.69
CA LYS A 825 26.62 35.98 -17.29
C LYS A 825 26.35 34.63 -16.62
N THR A 826 25.92 34.61 -15.36
CA THR A 826 25.50 33.40 -14.63
C THR A 826 24.34 33.74 -13.69
N PRO A 827 23.11 33.32 -14.00
CA PRO A 827 22.04 33.23 -13.02
C PRO A 827 22.42 32.25 -11.90
N TYR A 828 22.31 32.69 -10.66
CA TYR A 828 22.51 31.84 -9.48
C TYR A 828 21.15 31.52 -8.89
N SER A 829 20.70 30.25 -8.99
CA SER A 829 19.57 29.73 -8.21
C SER A 829 19.88 29.81 -6.71
N THR A 830 18.88 30.12 -5.89
CA THR A 830 19.05 30.08 -4.44
C THR A 830 18.76 28.66 -3.98
N TYR A 831 19.73 28.03 -3.32
CA TYR A 831 19.56 26.74 -2.66
C TYR A 831 19.31 26.99 -1.19
N THR A 832 18.23 26.44 -0.68
CA THR A 832 17.85 26.55 0.73
C THR A 832 17.70 25.16 1.30
N GLU A 833 18.46 24.86 2.36
CA GLU A 833 18.29 23.63 3.12
C GLU A 833 16.87 23.60 3.71
N ILE A 834 16.17 22.51 3.46
CA ILE A 834 14.93 22.18 4.15
C ILE A 834 15.36 21.41 5.39
N SER A 835 15.08 21.94 6.58
CA SER A 835 15.39 21.18 7.80
C SER A 835 14.64 19.86 7.78
N GLN A 836 15.27 18.78 8.28
CA GLN A 836 14.59 17.49 8.42
C GLN A 836 13.29 17.63 9.21
N GLU A 837 13.29 18.50 10.24
CA GLU A 837 12.11 18.87 11.02
C GLU A 837 10.97 19.40 10.15
N ALA A 838 11.23 20.38 9.27
CA ALA A 838 10.20 20.97 8.40
C ALA A 838 9.68 19.95 7.36
N LEU A 839 10.57 19.12 6.80
CA LEU A 839 10.15 18.08 5.85
C LEU A 839 9.31 17.00 6.52
N GLN A 840 9.70 16.56 7.71
CA GLN A 840 8.99 15.53 8.47
C GLN A 840 7.64 16.03 8.97
N ASN A 841 7.57 17.27 9.43
CA ASN A 841 6.32 17.98 9.71
C ASN A 841 5.32 17.90 8.57
N LEU A 842 5.77 18.26 7.36
CA LEU A 842 4.92 18.21 6.19
C LEU A 842 4.52 16.77 5.81
N ARG A 843 5.43 15.79 5.93
CA ARG A 843 5.11 14.37 5.71
C ARG A 843 4.01 13.87 6.64
N LEU A 844 4.07 14.23 7.93
CA LEU A 844 3.07 13.86 8.93
C LEU A 844 1.72 14.53 8.63
N PHE A 845 1.73 15.81 8.28
CA PHE A 845 0.54 16.52 7.81
C PHE A 845 -0.11 15.83 6.60
N CYS A 846 0.69 15.50 5.57
CA CYS A 846 0.23 14.82 4.36
C CYS A 846 -0.37 13.45 4.68
N ALA A 847 0.34 12.63 5.47
CA ALA A 847 -0.12 11.30 5.88
C ALA A 847 -1.44 11.36 6.66
N HIS A 848 -1.57 12.30 7.59
CA HIS A 848 -2.78 12.49 8.39
C HIS A 848 -4.00 12.86 7.53
N ASN A 849 -3.80 13.63 6.46
CA ASN A 849 -4.88 14.10 5.60
C ASN A 849 -5.05 13.26 4.33
N HIS A 850 -4.40 12.09 4.22
CA HIS A 850 -4.42 11.21 3.05
C HIS A 850 -3.99 11.90 1.74
N ILE A 851 -3.03 12.82 1.83
CA ILE A 851 -2.51 13.62 0.72
C ILE A 851 -1.07 13.20 0.43
N SER A 852 -0.64 13.26 -0.84
CA SER A 852 0.75 12.94 -1.20
C SER A 852 1.71 14.05 -0.73
N LEU A 853 2.98 13.72 -0.49
CA LEU A 853 3.99 14.74 -0.16
C LEU A 853 4.12 15.80 -1.28
N ASN A 854 3.90 15.39 -2.53
CA ASN A 854 3.92 16.27 -3.70
C ASN A 854 2.86 17.38 -3.62
N ASP A 855 1.64 16.96 -3.30
CA ASP A 855 0.49 17.87 -3.20
C ASP A 855 0.64 18.79 -2.00
N GLY A 856 1.18 18.27 -0.89
CA GLY A 856 1.57 19.07 0.27
C GLY A 856 2.56 20.17 -0.09
N LEU A 857 3.67 19.85 -0.73
CA LEU A 857 4.70 20.82 -1.14
C LEU A 857 4.15 21.86 -2.12
N SER A 858 3.30 21.44 -3.06
CA SER A 858 2.65 22.35 -4.00
C SER A 858 1.72 23.33 -3.29
N SER A 859 1.00 22.85 -2.28
CA SER A 859 0.08 23.65 -1.49
C SER A 859 0.81 24.63 -0.57
N VAL A 860 1.91 24.19 0.05
CA VAL A 860 2.83 25.05 0.82
C VAL A 860 3.34 26.18 -0.07
N LEU A 861 3.81 25.86 -1.29
CA LEU A 861 4.33 26.85 -2.22
C LEU A 861 3.26 27.88 -2.61
N LEU A 862 2.06 27.41 -2.97
CA LEU A 862 0.93 28.29 -3.33
C LEU A 862 0.57 29.24 -2.18
N LEU A 863 0.57 28.76 -0.94
CA LEU A 863 0.34 29.60 0.24
C LEU A 863 1.49 30.56 0.53
N ALA A 864 2.73 30.13 0.36
CA ALA A 864 3.90 30.98 0.56
C ALA A 864 3.92 32.14 -0.44
N LEU A 865 3.61 31.85 -1.71
CA LEU A 865 3.48 32.86 -2.76
C LEU A 865 2.36 33.86 -2.46
N ARG A 866 1.19 33.38 -2.00
CA ARG A 866 0.12 34.26 -1.51
C ARG A 866 0.59 35.15 -0.37
N ASN A 867 1.32 34.61 0.62
CA ASN A 867 1.77 35.36 1.79
C ASN A 867 2.84 36.41 1.43
N CYS A 868 3.72 36.09 0.48
CA CYS A 868 4.81 36.97 0.07
C CYS A 868 4.36 38.08 -0.90
N CYS A 869 3.47 37.76 -1.86
CA CYS A 869 2.99 38.70 -2.88
C CYS A 869 1.66 39.40 -2.53
N GLY A 870 0.95 38.91 -1.50
CA GLY A 870 -0.42 39.32 -1.20
C GLY A 870 -1.45 38.64 -2.10
N TYR A 871 -2.71 38.58 -1.65
CA TYR A 871 -3.78 37.88 -2.37
C TYR A 871 -4.48 38.75 -3.42
N LYS A 872 -4.45 40.09 -3.29
CA LYS A 872 -5.26 41.01 -4.11
C LYS A 872 -4.97 40.94 -5.61
N LEU A 873 -3.69 40.81 -5.98
CA LEU A 873 -3.27 40.71 -7.39
C LEU A 873 -3.73 39.41 -8.07
N ASN A 874 -4.10 38.40 -7.28
CA ASN A 874 -4.42 37.04 -7.73
C ASN A 874 -5.80 36.59 -7.21
N ALA A 875 -6.66 37.51 -6.76
CA ALA A 875 -7.88 37.21 -6.00
C ALA A 875 -9.08 36.77 -6.85
N HIS A 876 -9.08 37.12 -8.15
CA HIS A 876 -10.28 37.05 -9.00
C HIS A 876 -10.29 35.87 -9.98
N SER A 877 -9.30 34.99 -9.92
CA SER A 877 -9.14 33.85 -10.84
C SER A 877 -8.48 32.66 -10.13
N SER A 878 -8.72 31.47 -10.66
CA SER A 878 -8.01 30.26 -10.23
C SER A 878 -6.58 30.29 -10.78
N ILE A 879 -5.57 30.05 -9.94
CA ILE A 879 -4.16 30.05 -10.37
C ILE A 879 -3.79 28.69 -10.96
N CYS A 880 -3.15 28.72 -12.12
CA CYS A 880 -2.54 27.56 -12.75
C CYS A 880 -1.07 27.40 -12.34
N ILE A 881 -0.73 26.19 -11.92
CA ILE A 881 0.66 25.74 -11.74
C ILE A 881 0.88 24.45 -12.53
N THR A 882 2.13 24.13 -12.83
CA THR A 882 2.50 22.85 -13.45
C THR A 882 3.39 22.04 -12.53
N LYS A 883 3.24 20.71 -12.62
CA LYS A 883 4.23 19.74 -12.13
C LYS A 883 4.81 18.99 -13.31
N VAL A 884 6.11 18.75 -13.29
CA VAL A 884 6.73 17.85 -14.26
C VAL A 884 6.61 16.43 -13.72
N LYS A 885 5.91 15.58 -14.46
CA LYS A 885 5.68 14.17 -14.11
C LYS A 885 6.39 13.27 -15.12
N SER A 886 6.90 12.13 -14.65
CA SER A 886 7.44 11.11 -15.55
C SER A 886 6.30 10.32 -16.18
N THR A 887 6.40 10.05 -17.49
CA THR A 887 5.45 9.21 -18.25
C THR A 887 5.89 7.75 -18.35
N ARG A 888 6.86 7.33 -17.51
CA ARG A 888 7.33 5.95 -17.40
C ARG A 888 6.38 5.08 -16.55
N ASP A 889 5.09 5.09 -16.89
CA ASP A 889 4.07 4.33 -16.17
C ASP A 889 4.08 2.82 -16.53
N ASP A 890 4.77 2.46 -17.63
CA ASP A 890 4.94 1.08 -18.09
C ASP A 890 6.38 0.62 -17.85
N HIS A 891 6.54 -0.43 -17.04
CA HIS A 891 7.82 -1.04 -16.68
C HIS A 891 8.72 -1.39 -17.87
N LYS A 892 8.15 -1.57 -19.07
CA LYS A 892 8.96 -1.82 -20.27
C LYS A 892 9.89 -0.66 -20.63
N TYR A 893 9.58 0.57 -20.20
CA TYR A 893 10.41 1.75 -20.44
C TYR A 893 11.45 2.01 -19.35
N ASP A 894 11.44 1.28 -18.22
CA ASP A 894 12.32 1.52 -17.06
C ASP A 894 13.82 1.51 -17.42
N LYS A 895 14.19 0.80 -18.49
CA LYS A 895 15.57 0.65 -18.96
C LYS A 895 15.84 1.35 -20.31
N THR A 896 14.99 2.29 -20.71
CA THR A 896 15.11 3.00 -22.00
C THR A 896 15.53 4.45 -21.81
N ILE A 897 16.54 4.89 -22.56
CA ILE A 897 16.95 6.31 -22.61
C ILE A 897 15.96 7.09 -23.49
N GLY A 898 15.43 8.19 -22.96
CA GLY A 898 14.41 9.01 -23.64
C GLY A 898 13.94 10.17 -22.79
N CYS A 899 13.19 11.10 -23.40
CA CYS A 899 12.52 12.18 -22.70
C CYS A 899 11.07 11.76 -22.39
N PHE A 900 10.86 11.16 -21.21
CA PHE A 900 9.55 10.66 -20.76
C PHE A 900 8.95 11.59 -19.71
N LEU A 901 8.57 12.79 -20.14
CA LEU A 901 8.02 13.82 -19.26
C LEU A 901 6.71 14.38 -19.80
N GLU A 902 5.83 14.78 -18.89
CA GLU A 902 4.61 15.54 -19.16
C GLU A 902 4.45 16.69 -18.17
N LEU A 903 3.74 17.76 -18.56
CA LEU A 903 3.32 18.82 -17.64
C LEU A 903 1.93 18.50 -17.10
N GLU A 904 1.85 18.12 -15.84
CA GLU A 904 0.59 17.99 -15.12
C GLU A 904 0.13 19.37 -14.67
N LEU A 905 -0.96 19.87 -15.26
CA LEU A 905 -1.49 21.20 -14.95
C LEU A 905 -2.47 21.11 -13.77
N ILE A 906 -2.30 21.99 -12.79
CA ILE A 906 -3.09 22.04 -11.56
C ILE A 906 -3.70 23.42 -11.42
N LYS A 907 -4.99 23.44 -11.12
CA LYS A 907 -5.80 24.64 -10.91
C LYS A 907 -6.15 24.74 -9.42
N ALA A 908 -5.82 25.86 -8.78
CA ALA A 908 -6.15 26.10 -7.38
C ALA A 908 -6.46 27.58 -7.11
N GLN A 909 -7.39 27.86 -6.20
CA GLN A 909 -7.76 29.22 -5.80
C GLN A 909 -7.15 29.58 -4.44
N ILE A 910 -6.28 30.60 -4.44
CA ILE A 910 -5.56 31.05 -3.23
C ILE A 910 -6.13 32.35 -2.66
N ASN A 911 -7.10 32.10 -1.79
CA ASN A 911 -7.81 32.93 -0.84
C ASN A 911 -7.05 33.67 0.28
N LYS A 912 -7.59 34.78 0.83
CA LYS A 912 -7.22 35.24 2.19
C LYS A 912 -7.55 34.19 3.25
N GLN A 913 -8.64 33.43 3.08
CA GLN A 913 -9.09 32.38 4.00
C GLN A 913 -8.47 31.00 3.70
N SER A 914 -7.70 30.86 2.61
CA SER A 914 -7.08 29.59 2.26
C SER A 914 -6.14 29.11 3.37
N THR A 915 -6.38 27.89 3.84
CA THR A 915 -5.51 27.14 4.75
C THR A 915 -4.73 26.10 3.98
N LEU A 916 -3.66 25.55 4.58
CA LEU A 916 -2.88 24.48 3.96
C LEU A 916 -3.77 23.30 3.57
N ASN A 917 -4.66 22.88 4.47
CA ASN A 917 -5.60 21.80 4.19
C ASN A 917 -6.57 22.12 3.02
N SER A 918 -7.13 23.33 2.98
CA SER A 918 -8.05 23.69 1.88
C SER A 918 -7.35 23.73 0.52
N VAL A 919 -6.09 24.20 0.46
CA VAL A 919 -5.33 24.23 -0.80
C VAL A 919 -4.95 22.80 -1.20
N CYS A 920 -4.57 21.94 -0.26
CA CYS A 920 -4.28 20.54 -0.57
C CYS A 920 -5.47 19.79 -1.15
N LYS A 921 -6.69 20.01 -0.62
CA LYS A 921 -7.91 19.42 -1.17
C LYS A 921 -8.15 19.87 -2.60
N GLN A 922 -8.02 21.17 -2.88
CA GLN A 922 -8.17 21.70 -4.24
C GLN A 922 -7.13 21.15 -5.22
N VAL A 923 -5.87 21.05 -4.79
CA VAL A 923 -4.79 20.45 -5.59
C VAL A 923 -5.12 18.99 -5.91
N HIS A 924 -5.55 18.22 -4.91
CA HIS A 924 -5.92 16.82 -5.08
C HIS A 924 -7.14 16.63 -6.00
N GLU A 925 -8.21 17.41 -5.80
CA GLU A 925 -9.41 17.42 -6.64
C GLU A 925 -9.07 17.82 -8.09
N SER A 926 -8.19 18.79 -8.29
CA SER A 926 -7.74 19.21 -9.62
C SER A 926 -7.03 18.06 -10.34
N ILE A 927 -6.14 17.34 -9.66
CA ILE A 927 -5.44 16.18 -10.23
C ILE A 927 -6.44 15.07 -10.58
N MET A 928 -7.39 14.75 -9.69
CA MET A 928 -8.39 13.71 -9.95
C MET A 928 -9.31 14.06 -11.13
N THR A 929 -9.74 15.33 -11.21
CA THR A 929 -10.63 15.81 -12.28
C THR A 929 -9.92 15.78 -13.64
N THR A 930 -8.65 16.16 -13.67
CA THR A 930 -7.88 16.30 -14.91
C THR A 930 -7.22 15.00 -15.37
N SER A 931 -7.05 14.00 -14.48
CA SER A 931 -6.36 12.73 -14.75
C SER A 931 -6.75 12.05 -16.07
N PRO A 932 -8.04 11.92 -16.45
CA PRO A 932 -8.44 11.31 -17.72
C PRO A 932 -7.99 12.08 -18.97
N TYR A 933 -7.63 13.36 -18.82
CA TYR A 933 -7.36 14.31 -19.91
C TYR A 933 -5.90 14.80 -19.92
N GLN A 934 -5.04 14.27 -19.03
CA GLN A 934 -3.65 14.76 -18.87
C GLN A 934 -2.77 14.49 -20.09
N LYS A 935 -3.05 13.43 -20.86
CA LYS A 935 -2.34 13.06 -22.09
C LYS A 935 -2.60 14.01 -23.28
N CYS A 936 -3.34 15.10 -23.06
CA CYS A 936 -3.43 16.21 -23.99
C CYS A 936 -2.08 16.92 -24.15
N SER A 937 -1.87 17.54 -25.32
CA SER A 937 -0.66 18.32 -25.59
C SER A 937 -0.44 19.41 -24.54
N ASN A 938 0.78 19.50 -24.01
CA ASN A 938 1.19 20.50 -23.03
C ASN A 938 0.95 21.93 -23.54
N LEU A 939 1.23 22.16 -24.83
CA LEU A 939 1.00 23.47 -25.46
C LEU A 939 -0.49 23.79 -25.58
N VAL A 940 -1.34 22.79 -25.83
CA VAL A 940 -2.80 22.96 -25.87
C VAL A 940 -3.32 23.32 -24.48
N LYS A 941 -2.93 22.56 -23.44
CA LYS A 941 -3.29 22.84 -22.04
C LYS A 941 -2.93 24.28 -21.66
N LEU A 942 -1.72 24.71 -21.98
CA LEU A 942 -1.26 26.08 -21.71
C LEU A 942 -2.07 27.12 -22.50
N ALA A 943 -2.40 26.86 -23.76
CA ALA A 943 -3.17 27.78 -24.60
C ALA A 943 -4.64 27.92 -24.17
N SER A 944 -5.16 26.96 -23.39
CA SER A 944 -6.54 26.97 -22.88
C SER A 944 -6.73 27.86 -21.65
N ILE A 945 -5.66 28.27 -20.96
CA ILE A 945 -5.72 29.14 -19.77
C ILE A 945 -6.33 30.50 -20.13
N GLY A 946 -7.38 30.91 -19.41
CA GLY A 946 -8.17 32.12 -19.65
C GLY A 946 -7.36 33.39 -19.89
N THR A 947 -6.25 33.62 -19.15
CA THR A 947 -5.37 34.80 -19.37
C THR A 947 -4.76 34.92 -20.77
N PHE A 948 -4.70 33.84 -21.55
CA PHE A 948 -4.18 33.86 -22.92
C PHE A 948 -5.26 34.15 -23.98
N ARG A 949 -6.53 34.35 -23.59
CA ARG A 949 -7.65 34.56 -24.53
C ARG A 949 -7.84 36.02 -24.99
N GLU A 950 -7.12 37.01 -24.44
CA GLU A 950 -7.23 38.41 -24.89
C GLU A 950 -6.33 38.73 -26.12
N PRO A 951 -6.90 39.09 -27.29
CA PRO A 951 -6.12 39.29 -28.51
C PRO A 951 -5.41 40.66 -28.55
N LYS A 952 -4.08 40.67 -28.81
CA LYS A 952 -3.34 41.89 -29.24
C LYS A 952 -2.81 41.73 -30.68
N LYS A 953 -3.33 42.55 -31.59
CA LYS A 953 -3.21 42.48 -33.07
C LYS A 953 -1.80 42.37 -33.68
N ILE A 954 -0.72 42.78 -32.98
CA ILE A 954 0.60 43.00 -33.62
C ILE A 954 1.50 41.74 -33.61
N LYS A 955 1.33 40.79 -32.66
CA LYS A 955 2.12 39.54 -32.60
C LYS A 955 1.43 38.31 -33.19
N GLU A 956 0.12 38.40 -33.45
CA GLU A 956 -0.68 37.43 -34.21
C GLU A 956 -0.05 37.10 -35.57
N TYR A 957 0.57 38.10 -36.22
CA TYR A 957 1.19 37.92 -37.54
C TYR A 957 2.39 36.96 -37.52
N GLY A 958 3.20 36.94 -36.46
CA GLY A 958 4.37 36.06 -36.38
C GLY A 958 3.99 34.59 -36.19
N VAL A 959 3.04 34.32 -35.29
CA VAL A 959 2.52 32.95 -35.07
C VAL A 959 1.66 32.50 -36.25
N LYS A 960 0.82 33.36 -36.83
CA LYS A 960 0.08 33.06 -38.07
C LYS A 960 1.02 32.80 -39.25
N LEU A 961 2.11 33.56 -39.39
CA LEU A 961 3.14 33.33 -40.41
C LEU A 961 3.89 32.01 -40.18
N LEU A 962 4.24 31.68 -38.94
CA LEU A 962 4.84 30.38 -38.59
C LEU A 962 3.88 29.22 -38.81
N THR A 963 2.63 29.33 -38.38
CA THR A 963 1.58 28.33 -38.61
C THR A 963 1.29 28.15 -40.11
N TRP A 964 1.31 29.24 -40.89
CA TRP A 964 1.17 29.21 -42.34
C TRP A 964 2.40 28.59 -43.04
N LEU A 965 3.62 29.07 -42.75
CA LEU A 965 4.88 28.49 -43.25
C LEU A 965 5.00 27.01 -42.89
N TYR A 966 4.61 26.64 -41.66
CA TYR A 966 4.60 25.26 -41.19
C TYR A 966 3.59 24.40 -41.95
N SER A 967 2.38 24.92 -42.17
CA SER A 967 1.34 24.24 -42.98
C SER A 967 1.77 24.03 -44.43
N CYS A 968 2.59 24.93 -44.99
CA CYS A 968 3.15 24.81 -46.33
C CYS A 968 4.35 23.85 -46.41
N LEU A 969 5.23 23.85 -45.40
CA LEU A 969 6.50 23.09 -45.42
C LEU A 969 6.35 21.64 -44.92
N PHE A 970 5.35 21.33 -44.09
CA PHE A 970 5.18 20.01 -43.46
C PHE A 970 3.71 19.51 -43.50
N PRO A 971 3.13 19.30 -44.69
CA PRO A 971 1.71 18.94 -44.84
C PRO A 971 1.32 17.59 -44.20
N THR A 972 2.31 16.72 -43.96
CA THR A 972 2.11 15.38 -43.37
C THR A 972 2.03 15.37 -41.84
N LEU A 973 2.37 16.47 -41.15
CA LEU A 973 2.34 16.57 -39.68
C LEU A 973 1.06 17.27 -39.19
N GLN A 974 -0.09 16.63 -39.46
CA GLN A 974 -1.42 17.21 -39.18
C GLN A 974 -1.64 17.52 -37.69
N LEU A 975 -1.11 16.71 -36.77
CA LEU A 975 -1.27 16.93 -35.33
C LEU A 975 -0.57 18.21 -34.86
N ASN A 976 0.71 18.38 -35.21
CA ASN A 976 1.48 19.57 -34.85
C ASN A 976 0.83 20.84 -35.40
N ARG A 977 0.20 20.77 -36.58
CA ARG A 977 -0.59 21.88 -37.13
C ARG A 977 -1.80 22.23 -36.25
N LYS A 978 -2.56 21.23 -35.79
CA LYS A 978 -3.68 21.45 -34.86
C LYS A 978 -3.21 22.08 -33.54
N ILE A 979 -2.12 21.57 -32.97
CA ILE A 979 -1.50 22.10 -31.75
C ILE A 979 -1.07 23.57 -31.96
N LEU A 980 -0.35 23.88 -33.04
CA LEU A 980 0.12 25.24 -33.34
C LEU A 980 -1.03 26.24 -33.58
N ASN A 981 -2.15 25.79 -34.16
CA ASN A 981 -3.34 26.64 -34.30
C ASN A 981 -3.87 27.09 -32.94
N CYS A 982 -3.93 26.19 -31.95
CA CYS A 982 -4.30 26.53 -30.57
C CYS A 982 -3.28 27.48 -29.94
N CYS A 983 -1.99 27.32 -30.26
CA CYS A 983 -0.89 28.13 -29.74
C CYS A 983 -0.89 29.59 -30.19
N GLY A 984 -1.72 29.99 -31.18
CA GLY A 984 -1.90 31.40 -31.56
C GLY A 984 -2.19 32.34 -30.38
N ARG A 985 -2.76 31.77 -29.30
CA ARG A 985 -3.13 32.43 -28.05
C ARG A 985 -1.96 32.64 -27.06
N LEU A 986 -0.87 31.87 -27.15
CA LEU A 986 0.25 31.91 -26.19
C LEU A 986 1.15 33.16 -26.28
N SER A 987 0.83 34.13 -27.15
CA SER A 987 1.78 35.15 -27.62
C SER A 987 2.08 36.31 -26.66
N SER A 988 1.50 36.35 -25.45
CA SER A 988 1.74 37.41 -24.46
C SER A 988 2.06 36.91 -23.05
N PHE A 989 3.29 36.46 -22.82
CA PHE A 989 3.95 36.58 -21.52
C PHE A 989 4.33 38.06 -21.25
N LYS A 990 3.36 38.99 -21.25
CA LYS A 990 3.63 40.40 -20.91
C LYS A 990 3.27 40.63 -19.45
N GLY A 991 4.10 41.44 -18.78
CA GLY A 991 3.93 41.76 -17.37
C GLY A 991 4.57 40.71 -16.48
N ASN A 992 4.20 40.76 -15.20
CA ASN A 992 4.79 39.93 -14.17
C ASN A 992 4.00 38.61 -13.98
N ASN A 993 3.43 38.07 -15.05
CA ASN A 993 2.65 36.84 -15.01
C ASN A 993 3.57 35.66 -15.28
N PHE A 994 3.62 34.71 -14.34
CA PHE A 994 4.52 33.58 -14.37
C PHE A 994 3.74 32.27 -14.30
N LEU A 995 4.15 31.30 -15.13
CA LEU A 995 3.79 29.91 -14.90
C LEU A 995 4.72 29.32 -13.83
N ILE A 996 4.15 28.88 -12.72
CA ILE A 996 4.92 28.25 -11.65
C ILE A 996 5.07 26.78 -11.99
N ASN A 997 6.30 26.32 -12.16
CA ASN A 997 6.64 24.94 -12.42
C ASN A 997 7.28 24.31 -11.19
N ILE A 998 6.75 23.17 -10.77
CA ILE A 998 7.20 22.44 -9.60
C ILE A 998 7.86 21.15 -10.08
N ASN A 999 9.13 21.01 -9.70
CA ASN A 999 9.95 19.85 -9.95
C ASN A 999 10.26 19.15 -8.63
N MET A 1000 10.17 17.82 -8.60
CA MET A 1000 10.59 17.04 -7.44
C MET A 1000 11.46 15.88 -7.89
N HIS A 1001 12.63 15.74 -7.29
CA HIS A 1001 13.54 14.66 -7.60
C HIS A 1001 13.06 13.34 -6.96
N SER A 1002 13.17 12.22 -7.65
CA SER A 1002 12.80 10.90 -7.11
C SER A 1002 13.52 10.57 -5.80
N ASP A 1003 14.82 10.90 -5.70
CA ASP A 1003 15.61 10.76 -4.46
C ASP A 1003 15.08 11.59 -3.28
N PHE A 1004 14.29 12.64 -3.53
CA PHE A 1004 13.64 13.42 -2.48
C PHE A 1004 12.53 12.62 -1.77
N LEU A 1005 11.89 11.69 -2.49
CA LEU A 1005 10.82 10.84 -1.99
C LEU A 1005 11.32 9.57 -1.29
N ILE A 1006 12.54 9.11 -1.63
CA ILE A 1006 13.12 7.86 -1.13
C ILE A 1006 14.07 8.16 0.04
N SER A 1007 13.95 7.46 1.18
CA SER A 1007 14.96 7.49 2.24
C SER A 1007 16.11 6.54 1.90
N GLU A 1008 17.29 7.16 1.78
CA GLU A 1008 18.63 6.61 1.53
C GLU A 1008 18.86 5.85 0.20
N ARG A 1009 19.93 6.24 -0.52
CA ARG A 1009 20.51 5.43 -1.59
C ARG A 1009 21.43 4.40 -0.94
N GLU A 1010 21.19 3.12 -1.17
CA GLU A 1010 22.18 2.08 -0.89
C GLU A 1010 23.45 2.34 -1.71
N SER A 1011 24.63 2.08 -1.13
CA SER A 1011 25.89 2.21 -1.84
C SER A 1011 25.95 1.21 -2.99
N THR A 1012 25.74 1.67 -4.22
CA THR A 1012 25.84 0.83 -5.42
C THR A 1012 27.30 0.72 -5.88
N SER A 1013 27.71 -0.42 -6.43
CA SER A 1013 29.00 -0.55 -7.10
C SER A 1013 28.86 -0.21 -8.58
N LEU A 1014 29.71 0.69 -9.10
CA LEU A 1014 29.82 0.99 -10.53
C LEU A 1014 31.20 0.58 -11.03
N PHE A 1015 31.26 -0.03 -12.21
CA PHE A 1015 32.49 -0.56 -12.81
C PHE A 1015 33.22 -1.59 -11.94
N GLY A 1016 32.51 -2.26 -11.02
CA GLY A 1016 33.10 -3.15 -10.01
C GLY A 1016 33.84 -2.42 -8.89
N LEU A 1017 33.69 -1.09 -8.81
CA LEU A 1017 34.34 -0.21 -7.84
C LEU A 1017 33.30 0.39 -6.89
N LYS A 1018 33.73 0.73 -5.68
CA LYS A 1018 32.90 1.42 -4.69
C LYS A 1018 32.61 2.85 -5.16
N THR A 1019 31.35 3.24 -5.20
CA THR A 1019 30.94 4.62 -5.50
C THR A 1019 31.07 5.50 -4.26
N GLN A 1020 31.41 6.76 -4.49
CA GLN A 1020 31.43 7.84 -3.51
C GLN A 1020 30.30 8.81 -3.85
N ASN A 1021 29.55 9.25 -2.85
CA ASN A 1021 28.52 10.28 -3.05
C ASN A 1021 29.20 11.59 -3.46
N VAL A 1022 28.87 12.06 -4.66
CA VAL A 1022 29.29 13.38 -5.13
C VAL A 1022 28.15 14.36 -4.88
N ASN A 1023 28.45 15.46 -4.18
CA ASN A 1023 27.47 16.50 -3.94
C ASN A 1023 27.18 17.24 -5.26
N ASN A 1024 25.99 17.08 -5.85
CA ASN A 1024 25.57 17.90 -7.00
C ASN A 1024 24.92 19.17 -6.48
N TYR A 1025 25.73 20.22 -6.33
CA TYR A 1025 25.29 21.49 -5.77
C TYR A 1025 24.39 22.31 -6.71
N GLN A 1026 24.16 21.86 -7.95
CA GLN A 1026 23.39 22.63 -8.92
C GLN A 1026 22.43 21.77 -9.75
N TYR A 1027 21.22 22.29 -9.95
CA TYR A 1027 20.19 21.71 -10.80
C TYR A 1027 19.75 22.74 -11.83
N ASP A 1028 19.53 22.26 -13.06
CA ASP A 1028 19.08 23.08 -14.18
C ASP A 1028 17.59 23.39 -13.99
N LEU A 1029 17.33 24.55 -13.39
CA LEU A 1029 16.00 25.15 -13.39
C LEU A 1029 15.76 25.80 -14.76
N LEU A 1030 14.52 25.74 -15.25
CA LEU A 1030 14.14 26.41 -16.50
C LEU A 1030 14.33 27.93 -16.38
N GLU A 1031 15.35 28.46 -17.05
CA GLU A 1031 15.63 29.90 -17.15
C GLU A 1031 14.92 30.55 -18.34
N VAL A 1032 13.67 30.15 -18.52
CA VAL A 1032 12.74 30.64 -19.54
C VAL A 1032 12.10 31.92 -19.00
N ASP A 1033 11.94 32.94 -19.85
CA ASP A 1033 11.31 34.18 -19.41
C ASP A 1033 9.87 33.87 -18.93
N ASN A 1034 9.44 34.47 -17.82
CA ASN A 1034 8.10 34.28 -17.24
C ASN A 1034 7.73 32.83 -16.81
N PHE A 1035 8.73 31.98 -16.57
CA PHE A 1035 8.57 30.72 -15.83
C PHE A 1035 9.17 30.86 -14.44
N LEU A 1036 8.51 30.37 -13.40
CA LEU A 1036 9.11 30.24 -12.08
C LEU A 1036 9.30 28.76 -11.80
N ASP A 1037 10.52 28.29 -11.97
CA ASP A 1037 10.85 26.90 -11.67
C ASP A 1037 11.33 26.75 -10.23
N ILE A 1038 10.73 25.80 -9.51
CA ILE A 1038 11.06 25.47 -8.12
C ILE A 1038 11.27 23.97 -8.05
N CYS A 1039 12.44 23.56 -7.57
CA CYS A 1039 12.82 22.17 -7.50
C CYS A 1039 13.13 21.72 -6.07
N PHE A 1040 12.50 20.63 -5.64
CA PHE A 1040 12.75 19.97 -4.35
C PHE A 1040 13.74 18.79 -4.54
N LEU A 1041 14.86 18.84 -3.81
CA LEU A 1041 16.11 18.14 -4.10
C LEU A 1041 16.75 17.56 -2.83
N ARG A 1042 17.65 16.58 -2.93
CA ARG A 1042 18.34 15.96 -1.77
C ARG A 1042 19.86 16.19 -1.69
N MET A 1043 20.43 16.96 -2.64
CA MET A 1043 21.85 16.85 -3.02
C MET A 1043 22.88 17.70 -2.25
N ALA A 1044 22.82 17.73 -0.92
CA ALA A 1044 24.03 18.07 -0.16
C ALA A 1044 24.06 17.22 1.12
N ASP A 1045 25.06 16.34 1.23
CA ASP A 1045 25.30 15.50 2.40
C ASP A 1045 24.04 14.72 2.87
N ASN A 1046 23.27 14.19 1.91
CA ASN A 1046 21.98 13.51 2.13
C ASN A 1046 20.85 14.35 2.72
N ARG A 1047 20.96 15.70 2.70
CA ARG A 1047 19.94 16.61 3.26
C ARG A 1047 19.03 17.24 2.21
N PRO A 1048 17.72 17.38 2.49
CA PRO A 1048 16.78 17.95 1.56
C PRO A 1048 17.04 19.46 1.37
N HIS A 1049 17.00 19.91 0.13
CA HIS A 1049 17.17 21.28 -0.30
C HIS A 1049 16.06 21.65 -1.27
N MET A 1050 15.72 22.93 -1.33
CA MET A 1050 14.89 23.52 -2.37
C MET A 1050 15.73 24.48 -3.19
N ALA A 1051 15.56 24.46 -4.51
CA ALA A 1051 16.13 25.43 -5.42
C ALA A 1051 15.03 26.30 -6.04
N ILE A 1052 15.21 27.61 -6.02
CA ILE A 1052 14.30 28.59 -6.64
C ILE A 1052 15.03 29.31 -7.78
N SER A 1053 14.40 29.35 -8.97
CA SER A 1053 15.02 29.90 -10.18
C SER A 1053 15.44 31.36 -10.02
N ALA A 1054 16.40 31.81 -10.84
CA ALA A 1054 16.94 33.16 -10.78
C ALA A 1054 16.05 34.27 -11.37
N ASN A 1055 14.81 33.94 -11.76
CA ASN A 1055 13.90 34.87 -12.42
C ASN A 1055 13.31 35.92 -11.45
N LEU A 1056 13.47 35.69 -10.15
CA LEU A 1056 13.05 36.56 -9.06
C LEU A 1056 14.26 37.24 -8.40
N THR A 1057 14.05 38.40 -7.77
CA THR A 1057 15.12 39.10 -7.04
C THR A 1057 15.65 38.22 -5.91
N THR A 1058 16.95 38.34 -5.58
CA THR A 1058 17.58 37.54 -4.53
C THR A 1058 16.84 37.67 -3.20
N ASP A 1059 16.50 38.91 -2.81
CA ASP A 1059 15.74 39.21 -1.60
C ASP A 1059 14.39 38.48 -1.55
N PHE A 1060 13.62 38.52 -2.66
CA PHE A 1060 12.34 37.84 -2.72
C PHE A 1060 12.48 36.31 -2.65
N ARG A 1061 13.52 35.73 -3.27
CA ARG A 1061 13.75 34.27 -3.20
C ARG A 1061 14.06 33.81 -1.79
N GLU A 1062 14.89 34.57 -1.06
CA GLU A 1062 15.17 34.29 0.35
C GLU A 1062 13.92 34.42 1.21
N ARG A 1063 13.10 35.46 0.95
CA ARG A 1063 11.82 35.64 1.64
C ARG A 1063 10.84 34.50 1.36
N LEU A 1064 10.70 34.11 0.10
CA LEU A 1064 9.83 33.00 -0.31
C LEU A 1064 10.30 31.68 0.31
N ALA A 1065 11.61 31.40 0.30
CA ALA A 1065 12.17 30.21 0.93
C ALA A 1065 11.92 30.19 2.44
N LYS A 1066 12.12 31.32 3.13
CA LYS A 1066 11.79 31.46 4.57
C LYS A 1066 10.32 31.19 4.84
N GLU A 1067 9.42 31.70 4.00
CA GLU A 1067 7.98 31.50 4.18
C GLU A 1067 7.55 30.06 3.89
N ILE A 1068 8.13 29.40 2.89
CA ILE A 1068 7.92 27.97 2.63
C ILE A 1068 8.33 27.16 3.87
N LEU A 1069 9.53 27.40 4.41
CA LEU A 1069 9.99 26.73 5.63
C LEU A 1069 9.11 27.05 6.84
N ARG A 1070 8.65 28.30 6.97
CA ARG A 1070 7.72 28.71 8.02
C ARG A 1070 6.43 27.92 7.96
N ILE A 1071 5.77 27.84 6.79
CA ILE A 1071 4.53 27.06 6.62
C ILE A 1071 4.79 25.57 6.87
N MET A 1072 5.89 25.02 6.35
CA MET A 1072 6.28 23.63 6.57
C MET A 1072 6.59 23.30 8.02
N LYS A 1073 6.88 24.29 8.87
CA LYS A 1073 7.21 24.10 10.28
C LYS A 1073 6.08 24.50 11.22
N GLU A 1074 5.38 25.61 10.97
CA GLU A 1074 4.41 26.23 11.86
C GLU A 1074 2.99 25.77 11.57
N ASP A 1075 2.56 25.81 10.30
CA ASP A 1075 1.18 25.46 9.90
C ASP A 1075 0.95 23.93 9.97
N THR A 1076 2.04 23.17 10.00
CA THR A 1076 2.11 21.71 10.17
C THR A 1076 2.56 21.31 11.58
N LYS A 1077 2.94 22.27 12.44
CA LYS A 1077 3.55 22.01 13.77
C LYS A 1077 2.70 21.13 14.67
N GLN A 1078 1.38 21.29 14.57
CA GLN A 1078 0.42 20.50 15.34
C GLN A 1078 0.46 19.00 15.00
N TYR A 1079 1.04 18.64 13.85
CA TYR A 1079 1.26 17.26 13.42
C TYR A 1079 2.67 16.77 13.74
N TYR A 1080 3.58 17.65 14.20
CA TYR A 1080 4.86 17.22 14.78
C TYR A 1080 4.63 16.68 16.19
N PRO A 1081 5.09 15.46 16.50
CA PRO A 1081 5.15 15.01 17.89
C PRO A 1081 6.10 15.95 18.66
N LYS A 1082 5.66 16.44 19.83
CA LYS A 1082 6.48 17.32 20.69
C LYS A 1082 7.74 16.63 21.23
N ASP A 1083 7.78 15.31 21.17
CA ASP A 1083 8.86 14.49 21.69
C ASP A 1083 9.87 14.09 20.61
N GLN A 1084 10.97 14.83 20.51
CA GLN A 1084 12.03 14.64 19.52
C GLN A 1084 12.92 13.39 19.74
N SER A 1085 12.62 12.53 20.72
CA SER A 1085 13.48 11.39 21.07
C SER A 1085 13.22 10.10 20.26
N MET A 1086 12.20 10.05 19.39
CA MET A 1086 11.82 8.83 18.66
C MET A 1086 12.00 8.83 17.13
N PHE A 1087 12.41 9.94 16.52
CA PHE A 1087 12.37 10.11 15.06
C PHE A 1087 13.70 10.38 14.35
N CYS A 1088 14.82 10.46 15.08
CA CYS A 1088 16.16 10.47 14.49
C CYS A 1088 16.76 9.06 14.49
N ALA A 1089 16.25 8.20 13.59
CA ALA A 1089 16.92 6.98 13.11
C ALA A 1089 16.34 6.58 11.75
#